data_AF-A0A8K0TKK2-F1
#
_entry.id   AF-A0A8K0TKK2-F1
#
_cell.length_a   1.000
_cell.length_b   1.000
_cell.length_c   1.000
_cell.angle_alpha   90.00
_cell.angle_beta   90.00
_cell.angle_gamma   90.00
#
_symmetry.space_group_name_H-M   'P 1'
#
loop_
_entity.id
_entity.type
_entity.pdbx_description
1 polymer ?
#
loop_
_entity_poly.entity_id
_entity_poly.type
_entity_poly.pdbx_seq_one_letter_code
_entity_poly.pdbx_strand_id
1 'polypeptide(L)'
;MKFQAVTAVAAFAAGVVADKITYDGWKVFSVDTGTDNKAILANLELLNTVIEDDHGDADKLLVAVAPEDLDAFAKLGYESVLVEEDLGADLAEESNFKEYSRVKRDDSPLPDLSWFDSYHAYDDHKQFFLDLNAAFPNNSEIFTAGESYEGRDIYGIHFWGKDGKDAKPVISWHATVHAREWAAAPTVEYLAWQLINGYLEGDADVSRLVDKYDYYVIPFANPDGFVYTQTTNRFWRKNRQPRSGSTCVGTDGNRNWAYNWHLPGGASDNPCAETYRGVAPGDTPEISSLIKFTEEIKEPHGVKLFIDFHSFGQYALQPYGYSPDAVPPNFDRQVAIAGCYADRVEQLYGSRYVYGSSSRELYITTGSAPDFHSGTIGAEFAWTIELRPTGNLGLNGFVLAPELIILNVEEQWEGLKLARVKTSPAPSFQLLAPLSDRLLSLSWAWLDHHVIDLGFCRGSMGSAWELIFVVVPSTMSLTTISMTALFAAVAVAQGNGSAESYSILTAETFNQLGNNSLFTRWRPRSHFLSPHSWMNDPCGPLYDPNTNLYHLHYQWHPSHVDWGNITWGHSVSEDLFHWTDVGGWEDDAAVSFAPGYSSAPLAVFTGTTQAVNLQGEQNGTLLSFLTGIHYLPTNWKIPYEEGTEVQAMFLSEDGGETWDDAGTVLPGPPDGWNVTGWRDPSFFPSELLDNLTNSDEPRYYMVLGSGLKSGSVPAQLPGAERPGFLGPRIPLYAAPANNLTDWTFLGALWEPAANESLGEPDVTGSYGYNFEVSSFFALDVPSTGEKAWFIGAGAEGGNTTTHWREQWALWNRGDVSARDNGSVAFEPNSGGALDWGIAYAQATWEDPAGPDGPRRVVWGWANEDFEGSTNIETAKKFGYQGVMNLPAELFIKETEGVLNCHRETKDGNLCVPDSNNRTSTAQTLGIRPLPDVLDLMRNGSDYLTLRGGRIQASSTRRVSSNMGNSYELTATLKKWSGKTGIIVGQSPDDEEYTVIYFDPSNNTIGVNREHSSLLSQFRNLTFQGHFEPYTLQGRGNTSQSRNEELDFHIVLDGSLLQVWVNERFALTARIYPSRNDSTGVSLFAGDFANDLDEDEDDDERCGATGGAAVWSAVNVWKGLANAWPERPANSSTTLRFDTAEQTNNYTWWSGY
;
A
#
# COMPACT_ATOMS: atom_id res chain seq x y z
N MET A 1 -44.47 11.39 -79.27
CA MET A 1 -44.46 11.65 -77.81
C MET A 1 -44.47 10.31 -77.11
N LYS A 2 -43.64 10.12 -76.07
CA LYS A 2 -43.54 8.93 -75.21
C LYS A 2 -42.65 7.76 -75.71
N PHE A 3 -41.75 7.37 -74.78
CA PHE A 3 -41.26 6.05 -74.34
C PHE A 3 -40.91 4.91 -75.34
N GLN A 4 -39.66 4.43 -75.25
CA GLN A 4 -39.24 3.02 -75.04
C GLN A 4 -37.69 2.94 -74.97
N ALA A 5 -37.13 2.57 -73.81
CA ALA A 5 -36.60 1.24 -73.46
C ALA A 5 -35.15 0.98 -73.98
N VAL A 6 -34.18 1.11 -73.07
CA VAL A 6 -32.85 0.48 -73.21
C VAL A 6 -32.63 -0.37 -71.96
N THR A 7 -32.47 -1.66 -72.21
CA THR A 7 -32.32 -2.75 -71.25
C THR A 7 -30.96 -2.70 -70.60
N ALA A 8 -30.90 -2.54 -69.28
CA ALA A 8 -29.70 -2.79 -68.48
C ALA A 8 -29.55 -4.30 -68.29
N VAL A 9 -28.39 -4.84 -68.68
CA VAL A 9 -27.99 -6.20 -68.35
C VAL A 9 -27.51 -6.17 -66.89
N ALA A 10 -28.32 -6.72 -66.00
CA ALA A 10 -27.91 -7.04 -64.64
C ALA A 10 -26.90 -8.19 -64.71
N ALA A 11 -25.62 -7.87 -64.51
CA ALA A 11 -24.64 -8.86 -64.09
C ALA A 11 -24.89 -9.10 -62.59
N PHE A 12 -25.45 -10.26 -62.25
CA PHE A 12 -25.37 -10.80 -60.90
C PHE A 12 -23.89 -11.03 -60.60
N ALA A 13 -23.24 -10.09 -59.91
CA ALA A 13 -22.09 -10.41 -59.09
C ALA A 13 -22.66 -11.11 -57.85
N ALA A 14 -22.64 -12.44 -57.87
CA ALA A 14 -22.75 -13.20 -56.63
C ALA A 14 -21.59 -12.72 -55.75
N GLY A 15 -21.92 -11.95 -54.71
CA GLY A 15 -20.95 -11.57 -53.70
C GLY A 15 -20.35 -12.85 -53.15
N VAL A 16 -19.03 -13.00 -53.28
CA VAL A 16 -18.29 -13.96 -52.48
C VAL A 16 -18.45 -13.44 -51.06
N VAL A 17 -19.39 -14.02 -50.30
CA VAL A 17 -19.42 -13.86 -48.85
C VAL A 17 -18.13 -14.51 -48.40
N ALA A 18 -17.18 -13.72 -47.88
CA ALA A 18 -16.02 -14.29 -47.23
C ALA A 18 -16.54 -15.17 -46.08
N ASP A 19 -16.08 -16.42 -46.01
CA ASP A 19 -16.47 -17.29 -44.90
C ASP A 19 -16.08 -16.62 -43.57
N LYS A 20 -17.00 -16.62 -42.60
CA LYS A 20 -16.74 -16.10 -41.25
C LYS A 20 -15.51 -16.82 -40.70
N ILE A 21 -14.53 -16.07 -40.21
CA ILE A 21 -13.33 -16.64 -39.59
C ILE A 21 -13.77 -17.35 -38.31
N THR A 22 -13.48 -18.64 -38.22
CA THR A 22 -13.71 -19.45 -37.02
C THR A 22 -12.40 -19.58 -36.26
N TYR A 23 -12.47 -19.39 -34.94
CA TYR A 23 -11.32 -19.55 -34.04
C TYR A 23 -11.32 -20.92 -33.34
N ASP A 24 -12.16 -21.86 -33.80
CA ASP A 24 -12.27 -23.22 -33.27
C ASP A 24 -10.88 -23.90 -33.21
N GLY A 25 -10.47 -24.26 -31.99
CA GLY A 25 -9.20 -24.92 -31.70
C GLY A 25 -7.95 -24.02 -31.80
N TRP A 26 -8.12 -22.71 -32.00
CA TRP A 26 -7.01 -21.76 -31.89
C TRP A 26 -6.54 -21.68 -30.45
N LYS A 27 -5.22 -21.64 -30.26
CA LYS A 27 -4.58 -21.56 -28.94
C LYS A 27 -3.93 -20.21 -28.75
N VAL A 28 -4.09 -19.62 -27.58
CA VAL A 28 -3.45 -18.35 -27.23
C VAL A 28 -2.21 -18.62 -26.39
N PHE A 29 -1.08 -18.06 -26.80
CA PHE A 29 0.17 -18.14 -26.08
C PHE A 29 0.61 -16.74 -25.63
N SER A 30 1.11 -16.63 -24.41
CA SER A 30 1.96 -15.51 -24.01
C SER A 30 3.39 -15.86 -24.40
N VAL A 31 3.99 -15.06 -25.29
CA VAL A 31 5.32 -15.26 -25.87
C VAL A 31 6.25 -14.23 -25.26
N ASP A 32 7.30 -14.70 -24.58
CA ASP A 32 8.37 -13.82 -24.09
C ASP A 32 9.22 -13.36 -25.28
N THR A 33 9.26 -12.05 -25.47
CA THR A 33 9.96 -11.39 -26.55
C THR A 33 11.29 -10.78 -26.14
N GLY A 34 11.57 -10.70 -24.83
CA GLY A 34 12.70 -9.97 -24.28
C GLY A 34 12.89 -8.62 -24.98
N THR A 35 14.12 -8.31 -25.39
CA THR A 35 14.43 -7.03 -26.08
C THR A 35 14.25 -7.05 -27.61
N ASP A 36 13.77 -8.13 -28.24
CA ASP A 36 13.73 -8.30 -29.71
C ASP A 36 12.31 -8.51 -30.29
N ASN A 37 11.33 -7.73 -29.81
CA ASN A 37 9.93 -7.78 -30.26
C ASN A 37 9.80 -7.70 -31.79
N LYS A 38 10.65 -6.91 -32.44
CA LYS A 38 10.55 -6.65 -33.89
C LYS A 38 10.91 -7.88 -34.74
N ALA A 39 11.91 -8.67 -34.35
CA ALA A 39 12.25 -9.89 -35.09
C ALA A 39 11.23 -11.00 -34.85
N ILE A 40 10.67 -11.07 -33.64
CA ILE A 40 9.64 -12.05 -33.28
C ILE A 40 8.34 -11.75 -34.03
N LEU A 41 7.87 -10.50 -34.01
CA LEU A 41 6.71 -10.05 -34.78
C LEU A 41 6.83 -10.41 -36.27
N ALA A 42 7.99 -10.17 -36.88
CA ALA A 42 8.21 -10.48 -38.30
C ALA A 42 8.12 -11.98 -38.62
N ASN A 43 8.45 -12.86 -37.66
CA ASN A 43 8.31 -14.31 -37.83
C ASN A 43 6.88 -14.80 -37.57
N LEU A 44 6.19 -14.21 -36.59
CA LEU A 44 4.79 -14.50 -36.29
C LEU A 44 3.86 -14.01 -37.42
N GLU A 45 4.17 -12.87 -38.06
CA GLU A 45 3.47 -12.38 -39.26
C GLU A 45 3.51 -13.35 -40.46
N LEU A 46 4.37 -14.37 -40.43
CA LEU A 46 4.43 -15.43 -41.45
C LEU A 46 3.48 -16.61 -41.17
N LEU A 47 2.88 -16.64 -39.98
CA LEU A 47 1.94 -17.66 -39.53
C LEU A 47 0.51 -17.09 -39.52
N ASN A 48 -0.48 -17.97 -39.47
CA ASN A 48 -1.88 -17.61 -39.24
C ASN A 48 -2.10 -17.31 -37.74
N THR A 49 -1.79 -16.07 -37.34
CA THR A 49 -1.87 -15.62 -35.94
C THR A 49 -2.65 -14.32 -35.76
N VAL A 50 -3.24 -14.15 -34.58
CA VAL A 50 -3.67 -12.83 -34.06
C VAL A 50 -2.71 -12.44 -32.95
N ILE A 51 -2.14 -11.24 -33.04
CA ILE A 51 -1.08 -10.78 -32.14
C ILE A 51 -1.54 -9.49 -31.46
N GLU A 52 -1.38 -9.42 -30.14
CA GLU A 52 -1.60 -8.22 -29.34
C GLU A 52 -0.42 -8.03 -28.38
N ASP A 53 -0.10 -6.78 -28.06
CA ASP A 53 0.87 -6.47 -27.01
C ASP A 53 0.26 -6.84 -25.65
N ASP A 54 1.07 -7.42 -24.74
CA ASP A 54 0.66 -7.69 -23.37
C ASP A 54 0.67 -6.36 -22.59
N HIS A 55 -0.51 -5.78 -22.36
CA HIS A 55 -0.72 -4.44 -21.80
C HIS A 55 -0.08 -4.18 -20.41
N GLY A 56 0.63 -5.16 -19.82
CA GLY A 56 1.39 -5.02 -18.58
C GLY A 56 2.87 -5.45 -18.63
N ASP A 57 3.38 -5.94 -19.76
CA ASP A 57 4.76 -6.44 -19.88
C ASP A 57 5.33 -6.16 -21.28
N ALA A 58 6.21 -5.17 -21.39
CA ALA A 58 6.80 -4.73 -22.66
C ALA A 58 7.66 -5.82 -23.35
N ASP A 59 8.02 -6.87 -22.60
CA ASP A 59 8.80 -8.00 -23.07
C ASP A 59 7.90 -9.22 -23.40
N LYS A 60 6.58 -9.05 -23.57
CA LYS A 60 5.66 -10.13 -23.94
C LYS A 60 4.65 -9.77 -25.04
N LEU A 61 4.31 -10.78 -25.84
CA LEU A 61 3.24 -10.72 -26.84
C LEU A 61 2.21 -11.83 -26.61
N LEU A 62 0.94 -11.50 -26.77
CA LEU A 62 -0.15 -12.46 -26.79
C LEU A 62 -0.43 -12.88 -28.23
N VAL A 63 -0.35 -14.18 -28.50
CA VAL A 63 -0.38 -14.74 -29.85
C VAL A 63 -1.41 -15.87 -29.90
N ALA A 64 -2.57 -15.62 -30.52
CA ALA A 64 -3.45 -16.71 -30.94
C ALA A 64 -2.89 -17.36 -32.20
N VAL A 65 -2.74 -18.67 -32.18
CA VAL A 65 -2.17 -19.46 -33.29
C VAL A 65 -3.22 -20.44 -33.80
N ALA A 66 -3.44 -20.44 -35.12
CA ALA A 66 -4.35 -21.36 -35.77
C ALA A 66 -3.89 -22.82 -35.65
N PRO A 67 -4.81 -23.80 -35.57
CA PRO A 67 -4.48 -25.22 -35.43
C PRO A 67 -3.46 -25.73 -36.46
N GLU A 68 -3.58 -25.29 -37.71
CA GLU A 68 -2.69 -25.69 -38.81
C GLU A 68 -1.24 -25.19 -38.66
N ASP A 69 -1.01 -24.14 -37.88
CA ASP A 69 0.30 -23.50 -37.71
C ASP A 69 0.93 -23.74 -36.33
N LEU A 70 0.28 -24.47 -35.42
CA LEU A 70 0.84 -24.81 -34.10
C LEU A 70 2.20 -25.53 -34.20
N ASP A 71 2.35 -26.44 -35.15
CA ASP A 71 3.62 -27.14 -35.41
C ASP A 71 4.71 -26.23 -35.99
N ALA A 72 4.32 -25.18 -36.71
CA ALA A 72 5.25 -24.20 -37.27
C ALA A 72 5.67 -23.19 -36.20
N PHE A 73 4.72 -22.72 -35.39
CA PHE A 73 4.94 -21.89 -34.22
C PHE A 73 5.89 -22.57 -33.21
N ALA A 74 5.63 -23.82 -32.85
CA ALA A 74 6.49 -24.57 -31.92
C ALA A 74 7.95 -24.73 -32.42
N LYS A 75 8.18 -24.73 -33.75
CA LYS A 75 9.52 -24.79 -34.34
C LYS A 75 10.27 -23.46 -34.31
N LEU A 76 9.58 -22.34 -34.09
CA LEU A 76 10.24 -21.04 -33.89
C LEU A 76 11.01 -21.02 -32.56
N GLY A 77 10.64 -21.86 -31.61
CA GLY A 77 11.41 -22.10 -30.38
C GLY A 77 11.37 -20.95 -29.38
N TYR A 78 10.33 -20.13 -29.41
CA TYR A 78 10.12 -19.05 -28.45
C TYR A 78 9.71 -19.58 -27.08
N GLU A 79 10.19 -18.91 -26.03
CA GLU A 79 9.68 -19.13 -24.68
C GLU A 79 8.23 -18.64 -24.64
N SER A 80 7.30 -19.55 -24.35
CA SER A 80 5.88 -19.24 -24.37
C SER A 80 5.08 -20.07 -23.37
N VAL A 81 4.02 -19.47 -22.84
CA VAL A 81 3.06 -20.08 -21.92
C VAL A 81 1.72 -20.16 -22.64
N LEU A 82 1.08 -21.34 -22.63
CA LEU A 82 -0.28 -21.50 -23.13
C LEU A 82 -1.25 -20.80 -22.17
N VAL A 83 -2.01 -19.83 -22.68
CA VAL A 83 -2.97 -19.01 -21.93
C VAL A 83 -4.40 -19.49 -22.17
N GLU A 84 -4.75 -19.85 -23.41
CA GLU A 84 -6.08 -20.36 -23.76
C GLU A 84 -5.96 -21.57 -24.70
N GLU A 85 -6.70 -22.64 -24.39
CA GLU A 85 -6.69 -23.90 -25.15
C GLU A 85 -7.61 -23.89 -26.37
N ASP A 86 -8.73 -23.16 -26.31
CA ASP A 86 -9.71 -23.07 -27.39
C ASP A 86 -10.44 -21.71 -27.42
N LEU A 87 -9.84 -20.74 -28.11
CA LEU A 87 -10.41 -19.40 -28.29
C LEU A 87 -11.79 -19.42 -28.97
N GLY A 88 -12.08 -20.45 -29.78
CA GLY A 88 -13.37 -20.59 -30.44
C GLY A 88 -14.50 -20.90 -29.47
N ALA A 89 -14.22 -21.59 -28.36
CA ALA A 89 -15.21 -21.91 -27.33
C ALA A 89 -15.68 -20.65 -26.60
N ASP A 90 -14.75 -19.79 -26.17
CA ASP A 90 -15.06 -18.53 -25.47
C ASP A 90 -15.86 -17.57 -26.36
N LEU A 91 -15.48 -17.47 -27.64
CA LEU A 91 -16.23 -16.67 -28.61
C LEU A 91 -17.65 -17.20 -28.87
N ALA A 92 -17.85 -18.51 -28.78
CA ALA A 92 -19.18 -19.11 -28.94
C ALA A 92 -20.10 -18.78 -27.75
N GLU A 93 -19.54 -18.71 -26.54
CA GLU A 93 -20.25 -18.27 -25.34
C GLU A 93 -20.62 -16.78 -25.41
N GLU A 94 -19.68 -15.91 -25.77
CA GLU A 94 -19.90 -14.47 -25.95
C GLU A 94 -20.94 -14.17 -27.05
N SER A 95 -20.94 -14.96 -28.14
CA SER A 95 -21.82 -14.77 -29.30
C SER A 95 -23.25 -15.30 -29.10
N ASN A 96 -23.57 -15.87 -27.93
CA ASN A 96 -24.91 -16.36 -27.62
C ASN A 96 -25.84 -15.22 -27.17
N PHE A 97 -26.21 -14.36 -28.12
CA PHE A 97 -27.05 -13.19 -27.85
C PHE A 97 -28.44 -13.60 -27.34
N LYS A 98 -28.84 -13.05 -26.19
CA LYS A 98 -30.24 -13.12 -25.74
C LYS A 98 -31.07 -12.15 -26.58
N GLU A 99 -32.28 -12.56 -26.98
CA GLU A 99 -33.18 -11.67 -27.70
C GLU A 99 -33.51 -10.46 -26.81
N TYR A 100 -33.26 -9.24 -27.28
CA TYR A 100 -33.52 -8.02 -26.52
C TYR A 100 -35.01 -7.92 -26.16
N SER A 101 -35.30 -8.11 -24.88
CA SER A 101 -36.65 -8.01 -24.33
C SER A 101 -37.02 -6.54 -24.16
N ARG A 102 -37.91 -6.04 -25.02
CA ARG A 102 -38.45 -4.67 -24.93
C ARG A 102 -39.45 -4.48 -23.77
N VAL A 103 -39.44 -5.39 -22.81
CA VAL A 103 -40.28 -5.32 -21.62
C VAL A 103 -39.81 -4.13 -20.80
N LYS A 104 -40.62 -3.07 -20.81
CA LYS A 104 -40.46 -1.96 -19.87
C LYS A 104 -40.74 -2.48 -18.48
N ARG A 105 -40.03 -1.98 -17.48
CA ARG A 105 -40.36 -2.30 -16.09
C ARG A 105 -41.76 -1.75 -15.78
N ASP A 106 -42.55 -2.49 -15.00
CA ASP A 106 -43.90 -2.05 -14.61
C ASP A 106 -43.90 -0.72 -13.82
N ASP A 107 -42.73 -0.35 -13.26
CA ASP A 107 -42.48 0.86 -12.47
C ASP A 107 -41.66 1.95 -13.19
N SER A 108 -41.09 1.69 -14.37
CA SER A 108 -40.20 2.64 -15.08
C SER A 108 -40.35 2.61 -16.60
N PRO A 109 -40.33 3.77 -17.30
CA PRO A 109 -40.43 3.83 -18.75
C PRO A 109 -39.17 3.36 -19.51
N LEU A 110 -38.06 3.11 -18.80
CA LEU A 110 -36.74 2.76 -19.32
C LEU A 110 -36.63 1.28 -19.74
N PRO A 111 -35.64 0.94 -20.60
CA PRO A 111 -35.23 -0.44 -20.84
C PRO A 111 -34.86 -1.18 -19.55
N ASP A 112 -35.11 -2.48 -19.52
CA ASP A 112 -34.78 -3.34 -18.38
C ASP A 112 -33.26 -3.57 -18.25
N LEU A 113 -32.78 -3.73 -17.00
CA LEU A 113 -31.35 -3.92 -16.72
C LEU A 113 -30.81 -5.26 -17.25
N SER A 114 -31.67 -6.23 -17.59
CA SER A 114 -31.25 -7.46 -18.29
C SER A 114 -30.59 -7.21 -19.66
N TRP A 115 -30.65 -5.98 -20.20
CA TRP A 115 -29.79 -5.55 -21.30
C TRP A 115 -28.31 -5.83 -21.03
N PHE A 116 -27.86 -5.66 -19.78
CA PHE A 116 -26.47 -5.82 -19.39
C PHE A 116 -26.09 -7.28 -19.03
N ASP A 117 -26.98 -8.26 -19.30
CA ASP A 117 -26.74 -9.69 -19.06
C ASP A 117 -26.14 -10.43 -20.28
N SER A 118 -25.94 -9.74 -21.42
CA SER A 118 -25.35 -10.30 -22.64
C SER A 118 -24.87 -9.20 -23.60
N TYR A 119 -24.06 -9.59 -24.59
CA TYR A 119 -23.83 -8.77 -25.79
C TYR A 119 -25.02 -8.86 -26.76
N HIS A 120 -25.11 -7.90 -27.67
CA HIS A 120 -26.24 -7.74 -28.59
C HIS A 120 -25.81 -7.43 -30.02
N ALA A 121 -26.71 -7.66 -30.97
CA ALA A 121 -26.47 -7.27 -32.35
C ALA A 121 -26.46 -5.73 -32.49
N TYR A 122 -25.71 -5.21 -33.46
CA TYR A 122 -25.62 -3.76 -33.71
C TYR A 122 -26.98 -3.03 -33.75
N ASP A 123 -27.98 -3.63 -34.41
CA ASP A 123 -29.31 -3.02 -34.53
C ASP A 123 -30.04 -2.91 -33.17
N ASP A 124 -29.76 -3.82 -32.24
CA ASP A 124 -30.34 -3.80 -30.89
C ASP A 124 -29.76 -2.65 -30.06
N HIS A 125 -28.48 -2.34 -30.18
CA HIS A 125 -27.87 -1.17 -29.53
C HIS A 125 -28.51 0.15 -30.03
N LYS A 126 -28.78 0.24 -31.34
CA LYS A 126 -29.50 1.40 -31.90
C LYS A 126 -30.91 1.47 -31.33
N GLN A 127 -31.54 0.32 -31.15
CA GLN A 127 -32.87 0.22 -30.56
C GLN A 127 -32.89 0.60 -29.07
N PHE A 128 -31.88 0.22 -28.29
CA PHE A 128 -31.72 0.58 -26.87
C PHE A 128 -31.69 2.11 -26.69
N PHE A 129 -30.92 2.83 -27.50
CA PHE A 129 -30.90 4.31 -27.48
C PHE A 129 -32.22 4.94 -27.90
N LEU A 130 -32.89 4.38 -28.91
CA LEU A 130 -34.24 4.82 -29.29
C LEU A 130 -35.24 4.63 -28.13
N ASP A 131 -35.10 3.54 -27.37
CA ASP A 131 -35.96 3.26 -26.21
C ASP A 131 -35.63 4.18 -25.02
N LEU A 132 -34.34 4.49 -24.76
CA LEU A 132 -33.92 5.54 -23.80
C LEU A 132 -34.51 6.91 -24.17
N ASN A 133 -34.40 7.30 -25.44
CA ASN A 133 -34.96 8.56 -25.93
C ASN A 133 -36.49 8.60 -25.80
N ALA A 134 -37.16 7.48 -26.05
CA ALA A 134 -38.61 7.37 -25.85
C ALA A 134 -39.02 7.44 -24.38
N ALA A 135 -38.12 7.08 -23.45
CA ALA A 135 -38.33 7.20 -22.01
C ALA A 135 -38.07 8.63 -21.49
N PHE A 136 -37.22 9.42 -22.17
CA PHE A 136 -36.87 10.79 -21.78
C PHE A 136 -37.19 11.87 -22.86
N PRO A 137 -38.39 11.86 -23.48
CA PRO A 137 -38.64 12.49 -24.78
C PRO A 137 -38.63 14.03 -24.82
N ASN A 138 -38.66 14.69 -23.66
CA ASN A 138 -38.62 16.17 -23.59
C ASN A 138 -37.20 16.71 -23.40
N ASN A 139 -36.26 15.83 -23.05
CA ASN A 139 -34.93 16.17 -22.55
C ASN A 139 -33.84 15.30 -23.18
N SER A 140 -34.15 14.61 -24.27
CA SER A 140 -33.21 13.86 -25.09
C SER A 140 -33.56 13.90 -26.57
N GLU A 141 -32.56 13.63 -27.41
CA GLU A 141 -32.73 13.35 -28.84
C GLU A 141 -31.68 12.35 -29.34
N ILE A 142 -31.98 11.67 -30.45
CA ILE A 142 -30.98 10.91 -31.20
C ILE A 142 -30.33 11.82 -32.24
N PHE A 143 -29.00 11.77 -32.32
CA PHE A 143 -28.21 12.51 -33.29
C PHE A 143 -27.32 11.59 -34.12
N THR A 144 -26.77 12.15 -35.19
CA THR A 144 -25.78 11.49 -36.06
C THR A 144 -24.59 12.43 -36.24
N ALA A 145 -23.40 11.99 -35.82
CA ALA A 145 -22.15 12.75 -35.98
C ALA A 145 -21.66 12.74 -37.44
N GLY A 146 -22.03 11.72 -38.21
CA GLY A 146 -21.76 11.58 -39.63
C GLY A 146 -21.98 10.15 -40.09
N GLU A 147 -21.45 9.81 -41.27
CA GLU A 147 -21.54 8.47 -41.86
C GLU A 147 -20.15 7.83 -41.92
N SER A 148 -20.10 6.52 -41.65
CA SER A 148 -18.93 5.68 -41.85
C SER A 148 -18.66 5.43 -43.34
N TYR A 149 -17.54 4.76 -43.65
CA TYR A 149 -17.18 4.44 -45.04
C TYR A 149 -18.25 3.62 -45.80
N GLU A 150 -18.87 2.65 -45.14
CA GLU A 150 -19.93 1.80 -45.71
C GLU A 150 -21.33 2.44 -45.57
N GLY A 151 -21.41 3.69 -45.09
CA GLY A 151 -22.65 4.47 -45.03
C GLY A 151 -23.53 4.19 -43.83
N ARG A 152 -22.97 3.73 -42.70
CA ARG A 152 -23.69 3.59 -41.43
C ARG A 152 -23.59 4.88 -40.63
N ASP A 153 -24.69 5.26 -39.98
CA ASP A 153 -24.71 6.40 -39.07
C ASP A 153 -23.75 6.17 -37.89
N ILE A 154 -22.89 7.14 -37.60
CA ILE A 154 -22.23 7.27 -36.30
C ILE A 154 -23.25 7.97 -35.39
N TYR A 155 -24.12 7.17 -34.77
CA TYR A 155 -25.26 7.66 -34.00
C TYR A 155 -24.93 7.78 -32.51
N GLY A 156 -25.72 8.60 -31.82
CA GLY A 156 -25.65 8.76 -30.37
C GLY A 156 -26.93 9.30 -29.76
N ILE A 157 -26.94 9.40 -28.43
CA ILE A 157 -28.00 10.08 -27.67
C ILE A 157 -27.43 11.37 -27.06
N HIS A 158 -28.16 12.46 -27.24
CA HIS A 158 -27.91 13.73 -26.57
C HIS A 158 -29.02 13.95 -25.54
N PHE A 159 -28.67 14.25 -24.29
CA PHE A 159 -29.65 14.57 -23.24
C PHE A 159 -29.19 15.70 -22.31
N TRP A 160 -30.16 16.42 -21.75
CA TRP A 160 -29.97 17.66 -20.99
C TRP A 160 -31.00 17.82 -19.86
N GLY A 161 -30.68 18.65 -18.86
CA GLY A 161 -31.57 18.92 -17.73
C GLY A 161 -32.55 20.09 -17.95
N LYS A 162 -32.95 20.75 -16.86
CA LYS A 162 -34.08 21.69 -16.86
C LYS A 162 -33.89 22.98 -17.67
N ASP A 163 -32.64 23.35 -17.95
CA ASP A 163 -32.30 24.61 -18.62
C ASP A 163 -32.41 24.55 -20.15
N GLY A 164 -32.74 23.37 -20.68
CA GLY A 164 -32.97 23.15 -22.11
C GLY A 164 -31.70 22.77 -22.87
N LYS A 165 -31.92 22.38 -24.13
CA LYS A 165 -30.91 21.86 -25.05
C LYS A 165 -29.80 22.86 -25.34
N ASP A 166 -28.56 22.37 -25.44
CA ASP A 166 -27.35 23.11 -25.86
C ASP A 166 -27.04 24.34 -24.97
N ALA A 167 -27.48 24.31 -23.71
CA ALA A 167 -27.40 25.44 -22.79
C ALA A 167 -26.18 25.35 -21.86
N LYS A 168 -25.44 24.24 -21.86
CA LYS A 168 -24.43 23.89 -20.86
C LYS A 168 -23.13 23.37 -21.49
N PRO A 169 -22.02 23.34 -20.72
CA PRO A 169 -20.80 22.69 -21.17
C PRO A 169 -21.03 21.21 -21.46
N VAL A 170 -20.29 20.69 -22.45
CA VAL A 170 -20.46 19.32 -22.95
C VAL A 170 -19.73 18.29 -22.11
N ILE A 171 -20.37 17.16 -21.83
CA ILE A 171 -19.74 15.89 -21.49
C ILE A 171 -19.92 14.96 -22.69
N SER A 172 -18.80 14.46 -23.25
CA SER A 172 -18.81 13.60 -24.42
C SER A 172 -18.15 12.27 -24.11
N TRP A 173 -18.86 11.18 -24.37
CA TRP A 173 -18.33 9.82 -24.25
C TRP A 173 -18.44 9.12 -25.59
N HIS A 174 -17.36 8.45 -25.96
CA HIS A 174 -17.39 7.56 -27.11
C HIS A 174 -16.75 6.22 -26.77
N ALA A 175 -17.18 5.20 -27.50
CA ALA A 175 -16.75 3.83 -27.35
C ALA A 175 -16.51 3.19 -28.74
N THR A 176 -15.84 2.03 -28.72
CA THR A 176 -15.60 1.15 -29.87
C THR A 176 -14.97 1.87 -31.07
N VAL A 177 -14.02 2.79 -30.81
CA VAL A 177 -13.14 3.31 -31.86
C VAL A 177 -12.27 2.19 -32.45
N HIS A 178 -11.85 1.25 -31.61
CA HIS A 178 -11.47 -0.09 -32.04
C HIS A 178 -12.72 -0.99 -32.04
N ALA A 179 -12.97 -1.62 -33.17
CA ALA A 179 -14.22 -2.35 -33.39
C ALA A 179 -14.40 -3.63 -32.56
N ARG A 180 -13.30 -4.24 -32.10
CA ARG A 180 -13.29 -5.52 -31.36
C ARG A 180 -13.59 -5.40 -29.86
N GLU A 181 -13.68 -4.18 -29.33
CA GLU A 181 -13.79 -3.89 -27.90
C GLU A 181 -15.27 -3.83 -27.46
N TRP A 182 -15.94 -4.98 -27.47
CA TRP A 182 -17.39 -5.03 -27.29
C TRP A 182 -17.87 -4.53 -25.92
N ALA A 183 -17.05 -4.62 -24.86
CA ALA A 183 -17.39 -4.14 -23.51
C ALA A 183 -17.53 -2.60 -23.39
N ALA A 184 -16.95 -1.84 -24.33
CA ALA A 184 -16.99 -0.38 -24.30
C ALA A 184 -18.40 0.18 -24.59
N ALA A 185 -19.16 -0.42 -25.52
CA ALA A 185 -20.52 0.02 -25.85
C ALA A 185 -21.52 -0.09 -24.69
N PRO A 186 -21.67 -1.26 -24.00
CA PRO A 186 -22.58 -1.37 -22.86
C PRO A 186 -22.17 -0.46 -21.68
N THR A 187 -20.89 -0.11 -21.56
CA THR A 187 -20.43 0.84 -20.54
C THR A 187 -21.08 2.21 -20.72
N VAL A 188 -20.95 2.82 -21.91
CA VAL A 188 -21.52 4.15 -22.15
C VAL A 188 -23.05 4.13 -22.17
N GLU A 189 -23.65 3.00 -22.56
CA GLU A 189 -25.10 2.74 -22.47
C GLU A 189 -25.59 2.71 -21.02
N TYR A 190 -24.88 2.04 -20.12
CA TYR A 190 -25.21 1.97 -18.70
C TYR A 190 -25.10 3.34 -18.01
N LEU A 191 -24.02 4.08 -18.30
CA LEU A 191 -23.85 5.42 -17.76
C LEU A 191 -24.98 6.37 -18.19
N ALA A 192 -25.40 6.30 -19.46
CA ALA A 192 -26.56 7.05 -19.96
C ALA A 192 -27.86 6.60 -19.27
N TRP A 193 -28.07 5.29 -19.12
CA TRP A 193 -29.24 4.73 -18.43
C TRP A 193 -29.30 5.23 -16.98
N GLN A 194 -28.19 5.17 -16.24
CA GLN A 194 -28.11 5.59 -14.83
C GLN A 194 -28.39 7.08 -14.65
N LEU A 195 -27.85 7.94 -15.53
CA LEU A 195 -28.11 9.38 -15.49
C LEU A 195 -29.57 9.72 -15.79
N ILE A 196 -30.17 9.09 -16.82
CA ILE A 196 -31.58 9.32 -17.16
C ILE A 196 -32.49 8.78 -16.05
N ASN A 197 -32.21 7.58 -15.53
CA ASN A 197 -32.98 6.96 -14.45
C ASN A 197 -32.97 7.83 -13.18
N GLY A 198 -31.79 8.22 -12.71
CA GLY A 198 -31.68 9.08 -11.52
C GLY A 198 -32.39 10.43 -11.71
N TYR A 199 -32.35 11.01 -12.92
CA TYR A 199 -33.08 12.24 -13.23
C TYR A 199 -34.60 12.04 -13.15
N LEU A 200 -35.11 10.95 -13.73
CA LEU A 200 -36.55 10.62 -13.72
C LEU A 200 -37.07 10.32 -12.30
N GLU A 201 -36.26 9.66 -11.47
CA GLU A 201 -36.58 9.35 -10.07
C GLU A 201 -36.41 10.56 -9.13
N GLY A 202 -35.82 11.66 -9.61
CA GLY A 202 -35.56 12.85 -8.80
C GLY A 202 -34.42 12.66 -7.80
N ASP A 203 -33.45 11.81 -8.11
CA ASP A 203 -32.18 11.71 -7.39
C ASP A 203 -31.48 13.08 -7.42
N ALA A 204 -31.18 13.63 -6.24
CA ALA A 204 -30.71 15.01 -6.12
C ALA A 204 -29.34 15.24 -6.78
N ASP A 205 -28.46 14.26 -6.73
CA ASP A 205 -27.08 14.38 -7.23
C ASP A 205 -27.02 14.13 -8.73
N VAL A 206 -27.73 13.13 -9.22
CA VAL A 206 -27.90 12.92 -10.66
C VAL A 206 -28.61 14.10 -11.31
N SER A 207 -29.68 14.62 -10.67
CA SER A 207 -30.39 15.80 -11.16
C SER A 207 -29.48 17.02 -11.28
N ARG A 208 -28.60 17.23 -10.28
CA ARG A 208 -27.63 18.34 -10.28
C ARG A 208 -26.69 18.29 -11.48
N LEU A 209 -26.34 17.11 -11.97
CA LEU A 209 -25.36 16.94 -13.04
C LEU A 209 -25.97 17.03 -14.41
N VAL A 210 -27.12 16.39 -14.61
CA VAL A 210 -27.88 16.49 -15.85
C VAL A 210 -28.35 17.92 -16.05
N ASP A 211 -28.65 18.67 -14.98
CA ASP A 211 -28.92 20.11 -15.05
C ASP A 211 -27.67 20.97 -15.35
N LYS A 212 -26.46 20.46 -15.11
CA LYS A 212 -25.21 21.23 -15.20
C LYS A 212 -24.48 21.04 -16.53
N TYR A 213 -24.70 19.92 -17.23
CA TYR A 213 -23.99 19.57 -18.46
C TYR A 213 -24.93 19.01 -19.52
N ASP A 214 -24.52 19.16 -20.78
CA ASP A 214 -25.15 18.50 -21.93
C ASP A 214 -24.35 17.22 -22.26
N TYR A 215 -25.01 16.06 -22.24
CA TYR A 215 -24.36 14.76 -22.42
C TYR A 215 -24.53 14.27 -23.84
N TYR A 216 -23.41 13.98 -24.50
CA TYR A 216 -23.36 13.39 -25.83
C TYR A 216 -22.69 12.02 -25.75
N VAL A 217 -23.44 10.96 -26.06
CA VAL A 217 -22.97 9.57 -25.89
C VAL A 217 -22.98 8.83 -27.22
N ILE A 218 -21.82 8.35 -27.67
CA ILE A 218 -21.61 7.66 -28.95
C ILE A 218 -21.09 6.24 -28.72
N PRO A 219 -21.94 5.19 -28.81
CA PRO A 219 -21.52 3.82 -28.54
C PRO A 219 -20.61 3.24 -29.64
N PHE A 220 -20.74 3.75 -30.88
CA PHE A 220 -19.99 3.27 -32.04
C PHE A 220 -19.30 4.39 -32.82
N ALA A 221 -18.04 4.68 -32.47
CA ALA A 221 -17.18 5.53 -33.30
C ALA A 221 -16.78 4.84 -34.61
N ASN A 222 -16.72 3.50 -34.64
CA ASN A 222 -16.40 2.69 -35.82
C ASN A 222 -17.51 1.63 -36.08
N PRO A 223 -18.70 2.03 -36.54
CA PRO A 223 -19.84 1.12 -36.70
C PRO A 223 -19.62 0.05 -37.78
N ASP A 224 -18.86 0.35 -38.84
CA ASP A 224 -18.56 -0.63 -39.89
C ASP A 224 -17.64 -1.73 -39.40
N GLY A 225 -16.59 -1.35 -38.66
CA GLY A 225 -15.70 -2.31 -38.04
C GLY A 225 -16.47 -3.18 -37.06
N PHE A 226 -17.31 -2.59 -36.20
CA PHE A 226 -18.09 -3.35 -35.22
C PHE A 226 -18.99 -4.39 -35.88
N VAL A 227 -19.76 -4.02 -36.91
CA VAL A 227 -20.59 -5.00 -37.66
C VAL A 227 -19.73 -6.07 -38.33
N TYR A 228 -18.55 -5.71 -38.81
CA TYR A 228 -17.60 -6.67 -39.37
C TYR A 228 -17.09 -7.67 -38.32
N THR A 229 -16.96 -7.27 -37.06
CA THR A 229 -16.61 -8.19 -35.95
C THR A 229 -17.70 -9.21 -35.66
N GLN A 230 -18.98 -8.84 -35.77
CA GLN A 230 -20.10 -9.76 -35.55
C GLN A 230 -20.30 -10.74 -36.73
N THR A 231 -19.97 -10.29 -37.95
CA THR A 231 -20.34 -11.02 -39.18
C THR A 231 -19.18 -11.78 -39.83
N THR A 232 -17.94 -11.30 -39.70
CA THR A 232 -16.82 -11.82 -40.50
C THR A 232 -15.56 -12.12 -39.69
N ASN A 233 -15.03 -11.17 -38.93
CA ASN A 233 -13.78 -11.33 -38.17
C ASN A 233 -13.86 -10.65 -36.80
N ARG A 234 -14.03 -11.45 -35.75
CA ARG A 234 -14.25 -11.00 -34.36
C ARG A 234 -13.15 -10.10 -33.80
N PHE A 235 -11.90 -10.25 -34.22
CA PHE A 235 -10.77 -9.46 -33.72
C PHE A 235 -10.41 -8.26 -34.62
N TRP A 236 -11.29 -7.88 -35.55
CA TRP A 236 -11.07 -6.73 -36.42
C TRP A 236 -11.01 -5.41 -35.62
N ARG A 237 -9.89 -4.68 -35.71
CA ARG A 237 -9.67 -3.41 -34.99
C ARG A 237 -10.12 -2.18 -35.77
N LYS A 238 -9.69 -2.09 -37.03
CA LYS A 238 -9.68 -0.86 -37.86
C LYS A 238 -11.07 -0.49 -38.40
N ASN A 239 -11.20 0.66 -39.06
CA ASN A 239 -12.37 0.93 -39.91
C ASN A 239 -12.38 0.04 -41.16
N ARG A 240 -13.40 0.15 -42.02
CA ARG A 240 -13.58 -0.69 -43.21
C ARG A 240 -13.20 -0.03 -44.54
N GLN A 241 -12.54 1.13 -44.49
CA GLN A 241 -12.13 1.87 -45.68
C GLN A 241 -10.95 1.19 -46.42
N PRO A 242 -11.10 0.78 -47.70
CA PRO A 242 -9.99 0.28 -48.50
C PRO A 242 -8.93 1.37 -48.74
N ARG A 243 -7.65 0.98 -48.71
CA ARG A 243 -6.53 1.92 -48.89
C ARG A 243 -5.91 1.79 -50.29
N SER A 244 -5.86 2.91 -51.00
CA SER A 244 -5.34 2.97 -52.37
C SER A 244 -3.88 2.49 -52.42
N GLY A 245 -3.57 1.59 -53.34
CA GLY A 245 -2.23 1.01 -53.48
C GLY A 245 -1.90 -0.10 -52.48
N SER A 246 -2.85 -0.55 -51.67
CA SER A 246 -2.73 -1.71 -50.78
C SER A 246 -3.91 -2.68 -50.97
N THR A 247 -3.69 -3.95 -50.65
CA THR A 247 -4.75 -4.96 -50.50
C THR A 247 -5.34 -4.99 -49.10
N CYS A 248 -4.68 -4.36 -48.13
CA CYS A 248 -5.14 -4.27 -46.74
C CYS A 248 -6.21 -3.19 -46.59
N VAL A 249 -7.20 -3.48 -45.75
CA VAL A 249 -8.37 -2.64 -45.52
C VAL A 249 -8.26 -1.99 -44.14
N GLY A 250 -8.67 -0.73 -44.06
CA GLY A 250 -8.88 -0.04 -42.81
C GLY A 250 -7.74 0.86 -42.34
N THR A 251 -8.07 1.71 -41.40
CA THR A 251 -7.20 2.58 -40.61
C THR A 251 -7.61 2.52 -39.15
N ASP A 252 -6.61 2.63 -38.27
CA ASP A 252 -6.85 2.75 -36.84
C ASP A 252 -7.41 4.14 -36.54
N GLY A 253 -8.67 4.19 -36.11
CA GLY A 253 -9.34 5.44 -35.74
C GLY A 253 -8.65 6.14 -34.58
N ASN A 254 -8.06 5.39 -33.64
CA ASN A 254 -7.32 5.94 -32.49
C ASN A 254 -5.87 6.35 -32.85
N ARG A 255 -5.52 6.37 -34.14
CA ARG A 255 -4.26 6.93 -34.67
C ARG A 255 -4.49 8.00 -35.74
N ASN A 256 -5.74 8.33 -36.04
CA ASN A 256 -6.10 9.19 -37.18
C ASN A 256 -6.53 10.61 -36.77
N TRP A 257 -6.50 10.97 -35.47
CA TRP A 257 -6.88 12.31 -35.01
C TRP A 257 -5.81 13.36 -35.32
N ALA A 258 -6.24 14.60 -35.55
CA ALA A 258 -5.40 15.69 -36.08
C ALA A 258 -4.53 16.40 -35.02
N TYR A 259 -3.91 15.65 -34.11
CA TYR A 259 -2.99 16.21 -33.10
C TYR A 259 -1.78 15.31 -32.90
N ASN A 260 -0.57 15.87 -33.09
CA ASN A 260 0.70 15.12 -33.07
C ASN A 260 0.65 13.78 -33.83
N TRP A 261 -0.05 13.79 -34.97
CA TRP A 261 -0.47 12.61 -35.74
C TRP A 261 0.67 11.75 -36.30
N HIS A 262 1.83 12.34 -36.59
CA HIS A 262 2.94 11.67 -37.27
C HIS A 262 4.27 11.95 -36.55
N LEU A 263 4.44 11.29 -35.40
CA LEU A 263 5.71 11.22 -34.68
C LEU A 263 6.23 9.77 -34.67
N PRO A 264 7.55 9.56 -34.54
CA PRO A 264 8.11 8.22 -34.43
C PRO A 264 7.54 7.44 -33.24
N GLY A 265 7.32 6.14 -33.41
CA GLY A 265 7.01 5.21 -32.31
C GLY A 265 5.55 5.07 -31.91
N GLY A 266 4.65 5.98 -32.34
CA GLY A 266 3.24 5.96 -31.90
C GLY A 266 2.20 5.40 -32.88
N ALA A 267 2.54 5.25 -34.17
CA ALA A 267 1.66 4.68 -35.20
C ALA A 267 2.43 4.23 -36.45
N SER A 268 1.85 3.30 -37.21
CA SER A 268 2.49 2.69 -38.40
C SER A 268 2.14 3.40 -39.72
N ASP A 269 3.11 3.46 -40.64
CA ASP A 269 2.95 3.87 -42.05
C ASP A 269 2.42 2.74 -42.93
N ASN A 270 2.50 1.48 -42.45
CA ASN A 270 2.14 0.31 -43.24
C ASN A 270 0.61 0.12 -43.22
N PRO A 271 -0.09 0.17 -44.37
CA PRO A 271 -1.55 -0.03 -44.42
C PRO A 271 -2.05 -1.37 -43.87
N CYS A 272 -1.16 -2.36 -43.78
CA CYS A 272 -1.47 -3.68 -43.24
C CYS A 272 -1.33 -3.78 -41.72
N ALA A 273 -0.63 -2.84 -41.07
CA ALA A 273 -0.49 -2.85 -39.62
C ALA A 273 -1.82 -2.50 -38.92
N GLU A 274 -2.03 -3.04 -37.73
CA GLU A 274 -3.21 -2.75 -36.90
C GLU A 274 -3.22 -1.30 -36.42
N THR A 275 -2.06 -0.68 -36.20
CA THR A 275 -1.88 0.72 -35.79
C THR A 275 -1.68 1.68 -36.98
N TYR A 276 -2.17 1.32 -38.17
CA TYR A 276 -2.02 2.15 -39.37
C TYR A 276 -2.75 3.49 -39.23
N ARG A 277 -2.02 4.61 -39.24
CA ARG A 277 -2.55 5.96 -38.96
C ARG A 277 -3.34 6.63 -40.08
N GLY A 278 -3.39 6.05 -41.28
CA GLY A 278 -3.99 6.67 -42.46
C GLY A 278 -2.99 7.45 -43.33
N VAL A 279 -3.45 8.06 -44.42
CA VAL A 279 -2.58 8.83 -45.34
C VAL A 279 -2.48 10.31 -44.97
N ALA A 280 -3.40 10.80 -44.15
CA ALA A 280 -3.42 12.15 -43.58
C ALA A 280 -4.23 12.14 -42.27
N PRO A 281 -4.04 13.11 -41.35
CA PRO A 281 -4.88 13.22 -40.16
C PRO A 281 -6.34 13.49 -40.56
N GLY A 282 -7.27 12.75 -39.97
CA GLY A 282 -8.72 12.86 -40.21
C GLY A 282 -9.13 12.49 -41.63
N ASP A 283 -8.39 11.60 -42.29
CA ASP A 283 -8.67 11.19 -43.68
C ASP A 283 -9.73 10.09 -43.81
N THR A 284 -10.13 9.50 -42.70
CA THR A 284 -11.24 8.54 -42.64
C THR A 284 -12.58 9.27 -42.51
N PRO A 285 -13.66 8.78 -43.15
CA PRO A 285 -14.99 9.37 -42.98
C PRO A 285 -15.43 9.43 -41.52
N GLU A 286 -15.09 8.40 -40.72
CA GLU A 286 -15.46 8.31 -39.32
C GLU A 286 -14.80 9.40 -38.48
N ILE A 287 -13.47 9.51 -38.53
CA ILE A 287 -12.74 10.49 -37.71
C ILE A 287 -12.94 11.91 -38.24
N SER A 288 -13.07 12.09 -39.56
CA SER A 288 -13.42 13.41 -40.13
C SER A 288 -14.78 13.90 -39.61
N SER A 289 -15.76 13.00 -39.53
CA SER A 289 -17.08 13.32 -39.01
C SER A 289 -17.05 13.63 -37.52
N LEU A 290 -16.34 12.83 -36.71
CA LEU A 290 -16.21 13.05 -35.28
C LEU A 290 -15.45 14.34 -34.93
N ILE A 291 -14.39 14.67 -35.66
CA ILE A 291 -13.68 15.97 -35.53
C ILE A 291 -14.67 17.12 -35.74
N LYS A 292 -15.39 17.09 -36.87
CA LYS A 292 -16.36 18.13 -37.22
C LYS A 292 -17.47 18.23 -36.17
N PHE A 293 -17.98 17.09 -35.70
CA PHE A 293 -19.03 17.03 -34.70
C PHE A 293 -18.56 17.62 -33.36
N THR A 294 -17.37 17.27 -32.88
CA THR A 294 -16.81 17.85 -31.65
C THR A 294 -16.61 19.37 -31.79
N GLU A 295 -16.16 19.84 -32.96
CA GLU A 295 -16.06 21.28 -33.25
C GLU A 295 -17.41 22.00 -33.25
N GLU A 296 -18.50 21.31 -33.61
CA GLU A 296 -19.86 21.86 -33.59
C GLU A 296 -20.40 21.93 -32.15
N ILE A 297 -20.31 20.85 -31.36
CA ILE A 297 -20.91 20.80 -30.02
C ILE A 297 -20.14 21.60 -28.95
N LYS A 298 -18.86 21.91 -29.19
CA LYS A 298 -18.09 22.72 -28.21
C LYS A 298 -18.59 24.15 -28.11
N GLU A 299 -19.29 24.69 -29.11
CA GLU A 299 -19.71 26.08 -29.11
C GLU A 299 -21.11 26.25 -28.48
N PRO A 300 -21.35 27.25 -27.62
CA PRO A 300 -20.41 28.26 -27.10
C PRO A 300 -19.79 27.90 -25.74
N HIS A 301 -20.10 26.73 -25.18
CA HIS A 301 -19.89 26.42 -23.76
C HIS A 301 -18.65 25.58 -23.43
N GLY A 302 -17.95 25.09 -24.45
CA GLY A 302 -16.78 24.24 -24.34
C GLY A 302 -17.10 22.78 -24.00
N VAL A 303 -16.08 21.93 -24.12
CA VAL A 303 -16.12 20.54 -23.67
C VAL A 303 -15.52 20.46 -22.28
N LYS A 304 -16.28 19.94 -21.31
CA LYS A 304 -15.82 19.79 -19.95
C LYS A 304 -15.06 18.48 -19.75
N LEU A 305 -15.64 17.39 -20.19
CA LEU A 305 -15.10 16.05 -20.05
C LEU A 305 -15.28 15.30 -21.36
N PHE A 306 -14.21 14.66 -21.79
CA PHE A 306 -14.18 13.70 -22.87
C PHE A 306 -13.61 12.38 -22.34
N ILE A 307 -14.28 11.27 -22.60
CA ILE A 307 -13.73 9.93 -22.29
C ILE A 307 -13.87 9.05 -23.52
N ASP A 308 -12.74 8.46 -23.93
CA ASP A 308 -12.64 7.38 -24.89
C ASP A 308 -12.59 6.06 -24.13
N PHE A 309 -13.65 5.26 -24.20
CA PHE A 309 -13.72 3.96 -23.54
C PHE A 309 -13.13 2.88 -24.45
N HIS A 310 -12.07 2.25 -23.98
CA HIS A 310 -11.37 1.14 -24.61
C HIS A 310 -11.50 -0.14 -23.77
N SER A 311 -11.08 -1.26 -24.33
CA SER A 311 -10.80 -2.46 -23.54
C SER A 311 -9.50 -3.03 -24.07
N PHE A 312 -8.57 -3.50 -23.26
CA PHE A 312 -8.67 -3.82 -21.84
C PHE A 312 -7.37 -3.46 -21.12
N GLY A 313 -7.41 -3.53 -19.79
CA GLY A 313 -6.19 -3.42 -18.98
C GLY A 313 -6.41 -2.80 -17.61
N GLN A 314 -7.60 -2.26 -17.32
CA GLN A 314 -7.89 -1.49 -16.10
C GLN A 314 -6.96 -0.27 -15.96
N TYR A 315 -7.06 0.64 -16.91
CA TYR A 315 -6.31 1.91 -16.89
C TYR A 315 -7.25 3.12 -16.95
N ALA A 316 -6.87 4.21 -16.28
CA ALA A 316 -7.46 5.53 -16.48
C ALA A 316 -6.36 6.50 -16.91
N LEU A 317 -6.20 6.64 -18.23
CA LEU A 317 -5.06 7.29 -18.86
C LEU A 317 -5.37 8.75 -19.23
N GLN A 318 -4.49 9.65 -18.80
CA GLN A 318 -4.53 11.08 -19.11
C GLN A 318 -3.67 11.41 -20.34
N PRO A 319 -3.92 12.55 -21.02
CA PRO A 319 -3.05 13.01 -22.10
C PRO A 319 -1.71 13.53 -21.51
N TYR A 320 -0.64 13.63 -22.29
CA TYR A 320 -0.59 13.30 -23.71
C TYR A 320 0.01 11.91 -23.98
N GLY A 321 -0.63 11.14 -24.86
CA GLY A 321 -0.13 9.85 -25.31
C GLY A 321 1.04 9.94 -26.28
N TYR A 322 1.24 11.07 -26.98
CA TYR A 322 2.31 11.17 -28.00
C TYR A 322 3.72 11.32 -27.44
N SER A 323 3.90 11.65 -26.16
CA SER A 323 5.21 11.86 -25.55
C SER A 323 5.16 11.69 -24.03
N PRO A 324 6.11 10.94 -23.42
CA PRO A 324 6.21 10.81 -21.96
C PRO A 324 6.60 12.14 -21.27
N ASP A 325 7.18 13.08 -22.02
CA ASP A 325 7.62 14.37 -21.52
C ASP A 325 6.53 15.46 -21.66
N ALA A 326 5.42 15.15 -22.33
CA ALA A 326 4.35 16.11 -22.57
C ALA A 326 3.12 15.81 -21.71
N VAL A 327 2.70 16.78 -20.92
CA VAL A 327 1.46 16.72 -20.13
C VAL A 327 0.66 18.02 -20.29
N PRO A 328 -0.68 17.99 -20.22
CA PRO A 328 -1.51 19.18 -20.27
C PRO A 328 -1.29 20.07 -19.03
N PRO A 329 -1.59 21.39 -19.09
CA PRO A 329 -1.35 22.30 -17.97
C PRO A 329 -2.08 21.94 -16.66
N ASN A 330 -3.16 21.16 -16.75
CA ASN A 330 -3.95 20.71 -15.60
C ASN A 330 -3.74 19.22 -15.28
N PHE A 331 -2.64 18.63 -15.73
CA PHE A 331 -2.36 17.19 -15.58
C PHE A 331 -2.47 16.70 -14.13
N ASP A 332 -1.90 17.42 -13.17
CA ASP A 332 -1.98 17.05 -11.75
C ASP A 332 -3.43 16.93 -11.26
N ARG A 333 -4.30 17.82 -11.73
CA ARG A 333 -5.74 17.77 -11.43
C ARG A 333 -6.44 16.62 -12.15
N GLN A 334 -5.99 16.24 -13.35
CA GLN A 334 -6.52 15.06 -14.03
C GLN A 334 -6.10 13.78 -13.30
N VAL A 335 -4.83 13.67 -12.89
CA VAL A 335 -4.30 12.52 -12.13
C VAL A 335 -4.98 12.40 -10.76
N ALA A 336 -5.20 13.51 -10.05
CA ALA A 336 -5.90 13.49 -8.77
C ALA A 336 -7.33 12.93 -8.89
N ILE A 337 -8.09 13.39 -9.90
CA ILE A 337 -9.46 12.89 -10.12
C ILE A 337 -9.41 11.43 -10.61
N ALA A 338 -8.40 11.04 -11.37
CA ALA A 338 -8.21 9.67 -11.81
C ALA A 338 -7.89 8.72 -10.65
N GLY A 339 -7.16 9.20 -9.63
CA GLY A 339 -6.97 8.52 -8.36
C GLY A 339 -8.28 8.27 -7.64
N CYS A 340 -9.10 9.31 -7.45
CA CYS A 340 -10.43 9.15 -6.81
C CYS A 340 -11.33 8.17 -7.59
N TYR A 341 -11.26 8.22 -8.92
CA TYR A 341 -11.95 7.27 -9.79
C TYR A 341 -11.45 5.83 -9.53
N ALA A 342 -10.14 5.61 -9.49
CA ALA A 342 -9.53 4.31 -9.28
C ALA A 342 -9.85 3.73 -7.89
N ASP A 343 -9.75 4.56 -6.84
CA ASP A 343 -10.09 4.17 -5.46
C ASP A 343 -11.54 3.70 -5.37
N ARG A 344 -12.45 4.41 -6.06
CA ARG A 344 -13.88 4.12 -5.98
C ARG A 344 -14.26 2.86 -6.75
N VAL A 345 -13.58 2.61 -7.87
CA VAL A 345 -13.69 1.35 -8.61
C VAL A 345 -13.15 0.18 -7.76
N GLU A 346 -12.01 0.36 -7.10
CA GLU A 346 -11.41 -0.66 -6.22
C GLU A 346 -12.33 -1.00 -5.03
N GLN A 347 -13.00 0.00 -4.44
CA GLN A 347 -13.93 -0.22 -3.32
C GLN A 347 -15.13 -1.11 -3.65
N LEU A 348 -15.59 -1.15 -4.91
CA LEU A 348 -16.79 -1.90 -5.27
C LEU A 348 -16.48 -3.41 -5.43
N TYR A 349 -15.48 -3.74 -6.25
CA TYR A 349 -15.18 -5.12 -6.65
C TYR A 349 -13.70 -5.51 -6.53
N GLY A 350 -12.84 -4.65 -5.98
CA GLY A 350 -11.40 -4.89 -5.86
C GLY A 350 -10.62 -4.71 -7.17
N SER A 351 -11.26 -4.20 -8.23
CA SER A 351 -10.62 -3.91 -9.51
C SER A 351 -9.67 -2.72 -9.39
N ARG A 352 -8.37 -2.94 -9.54
CA ARG A 352 -7.36 -1.87 -9.49
C ARG A 352 -7.19 -1.23 -10.86
N TYR A 353 -7.39 0.10 -10.93
CA TYR A 353 -7.16 0.87 -12.16
C TYR A 353 -5.86 1.66 -12.04
N VAL A 354 -4.91 1.42 -12.93
CA VAL A 354 -3.66 2.20 -13.01
C VAL A 354 -3.95 3.51 -13.73
N TYR A 355 -3.52 4.64 -13.17
CA TYR A 355 -3.80 5.96 -13.73
C TYR A 355 -2.54 6.81 -13.85
N GLY A 356 -2.52 7.68 -14.86
CA GLY A 356 -1.36 8.50 -15.18
C GLY A 356 -1.31 8.85 -16.67
N SER A 357 -0.18 9.38 -17.12
CA SER A 357 -0.02 9.73 -18.55
C SER A 357 -0.06 8.46 -19.39
N SER A 358 -0.89 8.43 -20.45
CA SER A 358 -1.01 7.29 -21.39
C SER A 358 0.34 6.78 -21.89
N SER A 359 1.27 7.70 -22.19
CA SER A 359 2.61 7.36 -22.68
C SER A 359 3.56 6.80 -21.63
N ARG A 360 3.29 7.05 -20.34
CA ARG A 360 4.10 6.58 -19.20
C ARG A 360 3.59 5.27 -18.65
N GLU A 361 2.28 5.14 -18.51
CA GLU A 361 1.64 3.99 -17.87
C GLU A 361 1.36 2.84 -18.85
N LEU A 362 1.28 3.13 -20.16
CA LEU A 362 1.00 2.13 -21.19
C LEU A 362 2.07 2.14 -22.30
N TYR A 363 1.89 2.97 -23.34
CA TYR A 363 2.87 3.15 -24.41
C TYR A 363 2.58 4.41 -25.24
N ILE A 364 3.55 4.84 -26.05
CA ILE A 364 3.42 6.03 -26.90
C ILE A 364 2.34 5.80 -27.97
N THR A 365 1.39 6.74 -28.09
CA THR A 365 0.37 6.76 -29.15
C THR A 365 0.32 8.12 -29.84
N THR A 366 0.27 8.15 -31.17
CA THR A 366 0.14 9.42 -31.92
C THR A 366 -1.20 9.50 -32.62
N GLY A 367 -1.83 10.68 -32.64
CA GLY A 367 -3.12 10.89 -33.27
C GLY A 367 -4.28 10.21 -32.54
N SER A 368 -4.25 10.20 -31.20
CA SER A 368 -5.32 9.66 -30.35
C SER A 368 -6.43 10.69 -30.07
N ALA A 369 -7.60 10.20 -29.69
CA ALA A 369 -8.76 11.05 -29.40
C ALA A 369 -8.54 11.96 -28.17
N PRO A 370 -8.05 11.47 -27.01
CA PRO A 370 -7.83 12.32 -25.84
C PRO A 370 -6.81 13.43 -26.09
N ASP A 371 -5.75 13.15 -26.85
CA ASP A 371 -4.73 14.14 -27.22
C ASP A 371 -5.31 15.25 -28.09
N PHE A 372 -6.18 14.92 -29.05
CA PHE A 372 -6.89 15.92 -29.86
C PHE A 372 -7.87 16.74 -29.01
N HIS A 373 -8.61 16.10 -28.10
CA HIS A 373 -9.58 16.81 -27.25
C HIS A 373 -8.89 17.74 -26.25
N SER A 374 -7.78 17.32 -25.64
CA SER A 374 -6.97 18.19 -24.78
C SER A 374 -6.25 19.28 -25.58
N GLY A 375 -5.60 18.91 -26.69
CA GLY A 375 -4.65 19.76 -27.38
C GLY A 375 -5.23 20.69 -28.45
N THR A 376 -6.37 20.34 -29.06
CA THR A 376 -7.03 21.14 -30.12
C THR A 376 -8.40 21.66 -29.69
N ILE A 377 -9.23 20.82 -29.08
CA ILE A 377 -10.57 21.23 -28.64
C ILE A 377 -10.50 22.06 -27.37
N GLY A 378 -9.51 21.81 -26.50
CA GLY A 378 -9.38 22.47 -25.21
C GLY A 378 -10.35 21.91 -24.16
N ALA A 379 -10.65 20.61 -24.24
CA ALA A 379 -11.42 19.93 -23.21
C ALA A 379 -10.68 20.01 -21.86
N GLU A 380 -11.41 20.27 -20.77
CA GLU A 380 -10.77 20.36 -19.44
C GLU A 380 -10.28 18.99 -18.97
N PHE A 381 -11.03 17.93 -19.23
CA PHE A 381 -10.63 16.55 -18.96
C PHE A 381 -10.80 15.74 -20.25
N ALA A 382 -9.78 14.95 -20.61
CA ALA A 382 -9.81 14.12 -21.81
C ALA A 382 -9.06 12.82 -21.54
N TRP A 383 -9.76 11.73 -21.24
CA TRP A 383 -9.16 10.48 -20.78
C TRP A 383 -9.40 9.32 -21.74
N THR A 384 -8.51 8.34 -21.70
CA THR A 384 -8.82 6.96 -22.13
C THR A 384 -9.09 6.12 -20.89
N ILE A 385 -10.17 5.37 -20.87
CA ILE A 385 -10.40 4.34 -19.85
C ILE A 385 -10.28 2.97 -20.51
N GLU A 386 -9.31 2.17 -20.09
CA GLU A 386 -9.17 0.76 -20.46
C GLU A 386 -9.95 -0.08 -19.46
N LEU A 387 -11.02 -0.73 -19.92
CA LEU A 387 -11.92 -1.52 -19.07
C LEU A 387 -11.28 -2.84 -18.59
N ARG A 388 -11.98 -3.55 -17.70
CA ARG A 388 -11.59 -4.91 -17.28
C ARG A 388 -11.51 -5.87 -18.48
N PRO A 389 -10.77 -6.98 -18.35
CA PRO A 389 -9.93 -7.40 -17.21
C PRO A 389 -8.54 -6.77 -17.22
N THR A 390 -7.71 -7.06 -16.22
CA THR A 390 -6.27 -6.74 -16.23
C THR A 390 -5.54 -7.48 -17.36
N GLY A 391 -4.38 -6.95 -17.80
CA GLY A 391 -3.55 -7.46 -18.91
C GLY A 391 -3.27 -8.98 -18.95
N ASN A 392 -3.29 -9.65 -17.80
CA ASN A 392 -2.82 -11.04 -17.63
C ASN A 392 -3.78 -12.14 -18.12
N LEU A 393 -4.94 -11.81 -18.72
CA LEU A 393 -5.91 -12.80 -19.22
C LEU A 393 -5.78 -13.13 -20.72
N GLY A 394 -4.76 -12.64 -21.41
CA GLY A 394 -4.55 -12.96 -22.82
C GLY A 394 -5.50 -12.23 -23.77
N LEU A 395 -5.70 -12.76 -24.99
CA LEU A 395 -6.71 -12.27 -25.95
C LEU A 395 -8.15 -12.34 -25.40
N ASN A 396 -8.38 -13.08 -24.31
CA ASN A 396 -9.64 -13.07 -23.57
C ASN A 396 -9.92 -11.72 -22.89
N GLY A 397 -8.97 -10.79 -22.84
CA GLY A 397 -9.26 -9.41 -22.45
C GLY A 397 -10.22 -8.68 -23.40
N PHE A 398 -10.20 -9.02 -24.70
CA PHE A 398 -11.17 -8.54 -25.68
C PHE A 398 -12.44 -9.42 -25.77
N VAL A 399 -12.43 -10.58 -25.11
CA VAL A 399 -13.53 -11.57 -25.05
C VAL A 399 -13.98 -11.68 -23.59
N LEU A 400 -14.65 -10.63 -23.11
CA LEU A 400 -15.10 -10.56 -21.73
C LEU A 400 -16.37 -11.42 -21.59
N ALA A 401 -16.42 -12.33 -20.61
CA ALA A 401 -17.60 -13.16 -20.41
C ALA A 401 -18.85 -12.30 -20.11
N PRO A 402 -20.04 -12.64 -20.67
CA PRO A 402 -21.28 -11.87 -20.50
C PRO A 402 -21.62 -11.50 -19.05
N GLU A 403 -21.39 -12.40 -18.10
CA GLU A 403 -21.63 -12.18 -16.67
C GLU A 403 -20.76 -11.09 -16.03
N LEU A 404 -19.64 -10.73 -16.67
CA LEU A 404 -18.75 -9.66 -16.22
C LEU A 404 -19.15 -8.28 -16.75
N ILE A 405 -20.09 -8.20 -17.71
CA ILE A 405 -20.59 -6.92 -18.25
C ILE A 405 -21.19 -6.08 -17.12
N ILE A 406 -22.08 -6.66 -16.30
CA ILE A 406 -22.74 -5.90 -15.22
C ILE A 406 -21.73 -5.37 -14.19
N LEU A 407 -20.75 -6.19 -13.80
CA LEU A 407 -19.70 -5.79 -12.87
C LEU A 407 -18.83 -4.66 -13.45
N ASN A 408 -18.49 -4.77 -14.74
CA ASN A 408 -17.77 -3.72 -15.46
C ASN A 408 -18.56 -2.41 -15.44
N VAL A 409 -19.83 -2.42 -15.86
CA VAL A 409 -20.57 -1.16 -15.99
C VAL A 409 -20.92 -0.51 -14.64
N GLU A 410 -21.13 -1.30 -13.60
CA GLU A 410 -21.37 -0.82 -12.23
C GLU A 410 -20.14 -0.15 -11.63
N GLU A 411 -18.95 -0.73 -11.81
CA GLU A 411 -17.73 -0.13 -11.29
C GLU A 411 -17.40 1.18 -12.02
N GLN A 412 -17.60 1.25 -13.35
CA GLN A 412 -17.42 2.50 -14.10
C GLN A 412 -18.39 3.58 -13.62
N TRP A 413 -19.64 3.20 -13.30
CA TRP A 413 -20.62 4.12 -12.75
C TRP A 413 -20.19 4.64 -11.37
N GLU A 414 -19.71 3.76 -10.49
CA GLU A 414 -19.19 4.17 -9.17
C GLU A 414 -17.97 5.09 -9.30
N GLY A 415 -16.99 4.75 -10.15
CA GLY A 415 -15.82 5.59 -10.40
C GLY A 415 -16.20 7.00 -10.89
N LEU A 416 -17.18 7.10 -11.80
CA LEU A 416 -17.64 8.37 -12.34
C LEU A 416 -18.60 9.15 -11.44
N LYS A 417 -18.97 8.63 -10.25
CA LYS A 417 -19.75 9.37 -9.25
C LYS A 417 -18.93 10.45 -8.52
N LEU A 418 -17.60 10.38 -8.49
CA LEU A 418 -16.74 11.34 -7.77
C LEU A 418 -16.07 12.39 -8.67
N ALA A 419 -16.04 12.20 -9.99
CA ALA A 419 -15.71 13.26 -10.97
C ALA A 419 -16.69 14.46 -10.98
N ARG A 420 -17.63 14.50 -10.02
CA ARG A 420 -18.87 15.27 -10.01
C ARG A 420 -18.84 16.55 -9.19
N VAL A 421 -17.78 16.83 -8.41
CA VAL A 421 -17.78 17.97 -7.46
C VAL A 421 -16.83 19.11 -7.84
N LYS A 422 -15.64 18.87 -8.38
CA LYS A 422 -14.63 19.95 -8.53
C LYS A 422 -14.64 20.60 -9.91
N THR A 423 -15.65 21.41 -10.26
CA THR A 423 -15.57 22.28 -11.46
C THR A 423 -15.97 23.72 -11.18
N SER A 424 -15.07 24.46 -10.54
CA SER A 424 -15.11 25.93 -10.43
C SER A 424 -13.91 26.52 -11.18
N PRO A 425 -14.04 27.74 -11.77
CA PRO A 425 -13.15 28.22 -12.82
C PRO A 425 -11.75 28.57 -12.29
N ALA A 426 -10.72 28.20 -13.04
CA ALA A 426 -9.34 28.59 -12.76
C ALA A 426 -9.20 30.13 -12.80
N PRO A 427 -8.44 30.74 -11.86
CA PRO A 427 -8.03 32.13 -11.99
C PRO A 427 -7.06 32.26 -13.17
N SER A 428 -7.42 33.12 -14.12
CA SER A 428 -6.57 33.49 -15.26
C SER A 428 -5.25 34.12 -14.78
N PHE A 429 -4.16 33.36 -14.79
CA PHE A 429 -2.81 33.90 -14.72
C PHE A 429 -2.27 34.13 -16.13
N GLN A 430 -2.26 35.39 -16.55
CA GLN A 430 -1.55 35.83 -17.75
C GLN A 430 -0.04 35.61 -17.56
N LEU A 431 0.54 34.79 -18.44
CA LEU A 431 1.99 34.67 -18.62
C LEU A 431 2.62 36.05 -18.86
N LEU A 432 3.60 36.43 -18.03
CA LEU A 432 4.66 37.35 -18.43
C LEU A 432 5.94 36.53 -18.59
N ALA A 433 6.29 36.28 -19.85
CA ALA A 433 7.57 35.72 -20.26
C ALA A 433 8.75 36.66 -19.90
N PRO A 434 9.97 36.14 -19.68
CA PRO A 434 11.15 36.97 -19.51
C PRO A 434 11.66 37.45 -20.88
N LEU A 435 11.68 38.77 -21.07
CA LEU A 435 12.40 39.40 -22.19
C LEU A 435 13.79 39.86 -21.70
N SER A 436 14.83 39.19 -22.17
CA SER A 436 16.19 39.74 -22.18
C SER A 436 16.47 40.48 -23.49
N ASP A 437 17.06 41.67 -23.34
CA ASP A 437 17.83 42.48 -24.31
C ASP A 437 17.14 43.11 -25.54
N ARG A 438 16.97 44.44 -25.47
CA ARG A 438 17.71 45.42 -26.31
C ARG A 438 17.35 46.87 -25.98
N LEU A 439 18.38 47.62 -25.56
CA LEU A 439 18.75 49.00 -25.90
C LEU A 439 17.67 50.04 -26.30
N LEU A 440 17.80 51.18 -25.61
CA LEU A 440 17.59 52.58 -26.04
C LEU A 440 16.22 53.25 -25.83
N SER A 441 16.26 54.17 -24.86
CA SER A 441 15.92 55.59 -25.01
C SER A 441 14.58 56.11 -24.47
N LEU A 442 14.75 57.11 -23.59
CA LEU A 442 14.02 58.38 -23.49
C LEU A 442 12.61 58.43 -22.86
N SER A 443 12.65 58.96 -21.64
CA SER A 443 11.96 60.19 -21.18
C SER A 443 10.50 60.15 -20.70
N TRP A 444 10.39 60.44 -19.40
CA TRP A 444 9.59 61.48 -18.72
C TRP A 444 8.06 61.56 -18.91
N ALA A 445 7.39 61.39 -17.76
CA ALA A 445 6.36 62.25 -17.18
C ALA A 445 4.93 62.21 -17.75
N TRP A 446 3.96 61.92 -16.87
CA TRP A 446 3.01 62.88 -16.27
C TRP A 446 2.02 62.12 -15.36
N LEU A 447 1.93 62.38 -14.04
CA LEU A 447 1.12 63.45 -13.39
C LEU A 447 -0.37 63.33 -13.84
N ASP A 448 -1.37 63.25 -12.99
CA ASP A 448 -1.46 63.70 -11.62
C ASP A 448 -2.86 63.43 -11.04
N HIS A 449 -2.89 63.44 -9.70
CA HIS A 449 -3.94 63.98 -8.81
C HIS A 449 -5.29 63.21 -8.68
N HIS A 450 -5.90 63.03 -7.49
CA HIS A 450 -5.68 63.62 -6.17
C HIS A 450 -6.65 63.03 -5.10
N VAL A 451 -6.25 63.13 -3.81
CA VAL A 451 -7.04 63.58 -2.64
C VAL A 451 -7.50 62.58 -1.53
N ILE A 452 -6.75 62.66 -0.40
CA ILE A 452 -7.13 62.86 1.04
C ILE A 452 -7.59 61.66 1.91
N ASP A 453 -6.62 61.14 2.68
CA ASP A 453 -6.41 61.26 4.15
C ASP A 453 -7.59 61.20 5.16
N LEU A 454 -7.50 60.29 6.14
CA LEU A 454 -7.43 60.55 7.60
C LEU A 454 -7.79 59.31 8.45
N GLY A 455 -7.01 59.03 9.50
CA GLY A 455 -7.60 58.58 10.78
C GLY A 455 -6.92 57.48 11.62
N PHE A 456 -5.83 57.84 12.29
CA PHE A 456 -5.23 57.29 13.52
C PHE A 456 -6.09 56.48 14.54
N CYS A 457 -5.49 55.46 15.18
CA CYS A 457 -5.12 55.50 16.61
C CYS A 457 -4.16 54.37 17.04
N ARG A 458 -3.18 54.75 17.87
CA ARG A 458 -1.99 53.99 18.33
C ARG A 458 -1.88 54.13 19.86
N GLY A 459 -1.29 53.16 20.54
CA GLY A 459 -0.67 53.29 21.88
C GLY A 459 -0.58 51.94 22.60
N SER A 460 0.52 51.51 23.25
CA SER A 460 1.78 52.19 23.61
C SER A 460 2.78 51.20 24.28
N MET A 461 4.09 51.55 24.22
CA MET A 461 5.24 51.20 25.12
C MET A 461 5.85 49.79 25.02
N GLY A 462 7.17 49.55 25.08
CA GLY A 462 8.40 50.34 25.25
C GLY A 462 9.63 49.41 25.05
N SER A 463 10.66 49.80 24.29
CA SER A 463 11.98 50.30 24.74
C SER A 463 13.15 49.29 24.72
N ALA A 464 14.22 49.66 23.98
CA ALA A 464 15.64 49.76 24.41
C ALA A 464 16.73 48.74 23.93
N TRP A 465 17.65 49.27 23.09
CA TRP A 465 19.13 49.04 22.91
C TRP A 465 19.63 47.67 22.40
N GLU A 466 20.69 47.51 21.59
CA GLU A 466 21.85 48.34 21.21
C GLU A 466 22.53 47.75 19.94
N LEU A 467 23.14 48.59 19.10
CA LEU A 467 23.80 48.23 17.83
C LEU A 467 25.28 48.65 17.93
N ILE A 468 26.22 47.73 17.74
CA ILE A 468 27.66 48.03 17.66
C ILE A 468 28.13 47.84 16.21
N PHE A 469 28.62 48.92 15.61
CA PHE A 469 29.44 48.92 14.40
C PHE A 469 30.93 48.95 14.78
N VAL A 470 31.76 48.18 14.08
CA VAL A 470 33.19 48.43 13.93
C VAL A 470 33.55 48.39 12.44
N VAL A 471 34.01 49.53 11.93
CA VAL A 471 34.73 49.76 10.65
C VAL A 471 36.23 49.74 11.03
N VAL A 472 37.24 49.23 10.29
CA VAL A 472 37.88 49.50 8.97
C VAL A 472 39.12 48.52 8.92
N PRO A 473 40.02 48.43 7.91
CA PRO A 473 40.04 48.91 6.52
C PRO A 473 40.54 47.91 5.46
N SER A 474 40.37 48.30 4.20
CA SER A 474 40.87 47.69 2.98
C SER A 474 42.27 48.22 2.58
N THR A 475 43.20 47.32 2.16
CA THR A 475 44.33 47.64 1.26
C THR A 475 44.77 46.44 0.39
N MET A 476 44.56 46.59 -0.92
CA MET A 476 45.33 46.14 -2.12
C MET A 476 46.09 44.80 -2.15
N SER A 477 45.81 43.95 -3.17
CA SER A 477 46.50 43.96 -4.48
C SER A 477 46.05 42.80 -5.39
N LEU A 478 45.68 43.11 -6.64
CA LEU A 478 45.46 42.17 -7.73
C LEU A 478 46.80 41.69 -8.32
N THR A 479 46.98 40.38 -8.46
CA THR A 479 47.90 39.79 -9.45
C THR A 479 47.31 38.52 -10.05
N THR A 480 46.99 38.60 -11.34
CA THR A 480 47.03 37.56 -12.40
C THR A 480 46.66 36.11 -12.05
N ILE A 481 45.43 35.72 -12.40
CA ILE A 481 45.05 34.32 -12.63
C ILE A 481 45.45 33.95 -14.07
N SER A 482 46.37 33.00 -14.23
CA SER A 482 46.54 32.25 -15.48
C SER A 482 45.83 30.91 -15.36
N MET A 483 44.92 30.64 -16.30
CA MET A 483 44.34 29.32 -16.56
C MET A 483 45.44 28.32 -16.92
N THR A 484 45.82 27.45 -15.99
CA THR A 484 46.34 26.08 -16.24
C THR A 484 46.75 25.46 -14.91
N ALA A 485 45.83 24.78 -14.22
CA ALA A 485 46.06 23.67 -13.28
C ALA A 485 44.78 23.46 -12.44
N LEU A 486 43.77 22.82 -13.03
CA LEU A 486 42.62 22.28 -12.31
C LEU A 486 42.46 20.80 -12.64
N PHE A 487 43.53 20.02 -12.43
CA PHE A 487 43.49 18.56 -12.31
C PHE A 487 44.68 18.15 -11.44
N ALA A 488 44.42 17.31 -10.44
CA ALA A 488 45.36 16.75 -9.45
C ALA A 488 45.66 17.60 -8.20
N ALA A 489 44.65 17.78 -7.34
CA ALA A 489 44.82 17.87 -5.88
C ALA A 489 43.49 17.63 -5.14
N VAL A 490 42.82 16.51 -5.45
CA VAL A 490 41.75 15.95 -4.60
C VAL A 490 42.06 14.46 -4.44
N ALA A 491 43.00 14.17 -3.55
CA ALA A 491 43.17 12.87 -2.92
C ALA A 491 43.98 13.11 -1.64
N VAL A 492 43.49 12.56 -0.54
CA VAL A 492 44.08 12.55 0.81
C VAL A 492 43.79 13.78 1.67
N ALA A 493 42.56 13.81 2.21
CA ALA A 493 42.30 14.22 3.58
C ALA A 493 41.18 13.31 4.14
N GLN A 494 41.59 12.20 4.77
CA GLN A 494 40.73 11.38 5.62
C GLN A 494 40.54 12.06 6.98
N GLY A 495 39.36 11.89 7.59
CA GLY A 495 39.21 11.82 9.04
C GLY A 495 38.56 13.02 9.74
N ASN A 496 37.25 13.21 9.53
CA ASN A 496 36.22 13.63 10.51
C ASN A 496 35.04 14.26 9.75
N GLY A 497 34.12 13.43 9.28
CA GLY A 497 32.87 13.88 8.69
C GLY A 497 31.90 14.34 9.79
N SER A 498 31.90 15.63 10.11
CA SER A 498 30.72 16.25 10.72
C SER A 498 29.62 16.28 9.67
N ALA A 499 28.51 15.57 9.91
CA ALA A 499 27.32 15.62 9.06
C ALA A 499 26.91 17.09 8.85
N GLU A 500 26.80 17.53 7.59
CA GLU A 500 26.25 18.85 7.29
C GLU A 500 24.79 18.90 7.77
N SER A 501 24.52 19.72 8.79
CA SER A 501 23.18 19.85 9.37
C SER A 501 22.32 20.77 8.50
N TYR A 502 21.66 20.20 7.50
CA TYR A 502 20.61 20.88 6.75
C TYR A 502 19.40 21.17 7.65
N SER A 503 18.95 22.43 7.70
CA SER A 503 17.74 22.79 8.45
C SER A 503 16.48 22.20 7.83
N ILE A 504 16.46 22.07 6.50
CA ILE A 504 15.42 21.42 5.71
C ILE A 504 16.13 20.52 4.70
N LEU A 505 15.77 19.24 4.64
CA LEU A 505 16.24 18.30 3.62
C LEU A 505 15.26 18.30 2.45
N THR A 506 15.64 18.87 1.31
CA THR A 506 14.85 18.79 0.08
C THR A 506 15.11 17.47 -0.65
N ALA A 507 14.20 17.07 -1.55
CA ALA A 507 14.40 15.88 -2.39
C ALA A 507 15.71 15.95 -3.22
N GLU A 508 16.07 17.14 -3.73
CA GLU A 508 17.33 17.34 -4.45
C GLU A 508 18.56 17.09 -3.56
N THR A 509 18.58 17.69 -2.37
CA THR A 509 19.68 17.47 -1.42
C THR A 509 19.75 16.01 -1.01
N PHE A 510 18.61 15.39 -0.66
CA PHE A 510 18.54 14.00 -0.24
C PHE A 510 19.14 13.04 -1.27
N ASN A 511 18.84 13.24 -2.56
CA ASN A 511 19.33 12.38 -3.64
C ASN A 511 20.84 12.51 -3.90
N GLN A 512 21.47 13.61 -3.48
CA GLN A 512 22.92 13.83 -3.64
C GLN A 512 23.75 13.25 -2.48
N LEU A 513 23.09 12.87 -1.39
CA LEU A 513 23.75 12.38 -0.18
C LEU A 513 24.28 10.94 -0.35
N GLY A 514 25.51 10.72 0.13
CA GLY A 514 26.18 9.42 0.08
C GLY A 514 25.93 8.56 1.33
N ASN A 515 26.64 7.43 1.41
CA ASN A 515 26.50 6.48 2.51
C ASN A 515 26.76 7.14 3.88
N ASN A 516 25.99 6.73 4.90
CA ASN A 516 26.08 7.20 6.30
C ASN A 516 25.90 8.70 6.54
N SER A 517 25.58 9.48 5.51
CA SER A 517 25.44 10.94 5.59
C SER A 517 24.29 11.40 6.50
N LEU A 518 23.27 10.57 6.68
CA LEU A 518 22.08 10.82 7.50
C LEU A 518 22.04 9.96 8.77
N PHE A 519 23.15 9.33 9.15
CA PHE A 519 23.22 8.36 10.25
C PHE A 519 22.63 8.87 11.58
N THR A 520 22.81 10.15 11.89
CA THR A 520 22.32 10.73 13.15
C THR A 520 21.00 11.49 13.01
N ARG A 521 20.48 11.66 11.79
CA ARG A 521 19.40 12.60 11.49
C ARG A 521 18.10 12.21 12.19
N TRP A 522 17.71 10.95 12.07
CA TRP A 522 16.47 10.41 12.63
C TRP A 522 16.70 9.19 13.53
N ARG A 523 17.96 8.92 13.90
CA ARG A 523 18.32 7.74 14.68
C ARG A 523 17.86 7.86 16.13
N PRO A 524 17.08 6.88 16.64
CA PRO A 524 16.71 6.81 18.05
C PRO A 524 17.96 6.74 18.94
N ARG A 525 17.89 7.34 20.13
CA ARG A 525 19.01 7.38 21.10
C ARG A 525 18.64 6.84 22.48
N SER A 526 17.36 6.73 22.77
CA SER A 526 16.80 6.25 24.03
C SER A 526 16.18 4.86 23.89
N HIS A 527 16.45 4.16 22.79
CA HIS A 527 15.99 2.81 22.51
C HIS A 527 17.18 1.86 22.27
N PHE A 528 16.90 0.57 22.37
CA PHE A 528 17.86 -0.44 21.97
C PHE A 528 17.94 -0.53 20.43
N LEU A 529 19.16 -0.50 19.90
CA LEU A 529 19.46 -0.73 18.49
C LEU A 529 20.91 -1.19 18.32
N SER A 530 21.23 -1.85 17.21
CA SER A 530 22.60 -2.22 16.84
C SER A 530 23.50 -1.00 16.71
N PRO A 531 24.84 -1.11 16.81
CA PRO A 531 25.77 0.01 16.64
C PRO A 531 25.60 0.75 15.30
N HIS A 532 25.30 0.01 14.23
CA HIS A 532 25.08 0.47 12.86
C HIS A 532 24.47 -0.69 12.05
N SER A 533 24.23 -0.48 10.76
CA SER A 533 23.83 -1.54 9.82
C SER A 533 22.43 -2.14 10.07
N TRP A 534 22.06 -3.16 9.32
CA TRP A 534 20.78 -3.86 9.43
C TRP A 534 20.67 -4.64 10.74
N MET A 535 19.56 -4.47 11.46
CA MET A 535 19.17 -5.33 12.56
C MET A 535 17.67 -5.68 12.50
N ASN A 536 17.32 -6.84 13.06
CA ASN A 536 15.93 -7.24 13.23
C ASN A 536 15.65 -7.90 14.59
N ASP A 537 15.24 -9.16 14.62
CA ASP A 537 14.58 -9.83 15.73
C ASP A 537 15.36 -9.72 17.06
N PRO A 538 14.68 -9.42 18.18
CA PRO A 538 15.25 -9.60 19.51
C PRO A 538 15.49 -11.09 19.77
N CYS A 539 16.69 -11.42 20.24
CA CYS A 539 17.15 -12.79 20.43
C CYS A 539 17.66 -12.99 21.86
N GLY A 540 17.46 -14.18 22.41
CA GLY A 540 18.06 -14.60 23.69
C GLY A 540 18.00 -13.60 24.85
N PRO A 541 16.89 -12.87 25.11
CA PRO A 541 16.84 -12.01 26.29
C PRO A 541 16.87 -12.86 27.56
N LEU A 542 17.77 -12.54 28.49
CA LEU A 542 17.84 -13.22 29.78
C LEU A 542 18.37 -12.30 30.90
N TYR A 543 18.16 -12.71 32.14
CA TYR A 543 18.87 -12.21 33.30
C TYR A 543 19.82 -13.29 33.82
N ASP A 544 21.12 -13.00 33.87
CA ASP A 544 22.12 -13.91 34.43
C ASP A 544 22.31 -13.63 35.93
N PRO A 545 21.87 -14.55 36.82
CA PRO A 545 22.02 -14.37 38.26
C PRO A 545 23.48 -14.44 38.75
N ASN A 546 24.42 -14.91 37.94
CA ASN A 546 25.82 -15.01 38.32
C ASN A 546 26.56 -13.68 38.16
N THR A 547 26.26 -12.95 37.09
CA THR A 547 26.84 -11.63 36.79
C THR A 547 25.96 -10.48 37.28
N ASN A 548 24.66 -10.71 37.49
CA ASN A 548 23.60 -9.71 37.69
C ASN A 548 23.39 -8.80 36.48
N LEU A 549 23.66 -9.31 35.28
CA LEU A 549 23.46 -8.59 34.03
C LEU A 549 22.23 -9.13 33.29
N TYR A 550 21.52 -8.21 32.66
CA TYR A 550 20.60 -8.52 31.58
C TYR A 550 21.37 -8.66 30.29
N HIS A 551 21.07 -9.70 29.50
CA HIS A 551 21.62 -9.92 28.18
C HIS A 551 20.50 -9.71 27.17
N LEU A 552 20.82 -9.05 26.05
CA LEU A 552 19.96 -9.01 24.87
C LEU A 552 20.82 -9.24 23.64
N HIS A 553 20.42 -10.23 22.86
CA HIS A 553 20.95 -10.45 21.53
C HIS A 553 19.96 -9.94 20.49
N TYR A 554 20.41 -9.83 19.25
CA TYR A 554 19.57 -9.39 18.13
C TYR A 554 20.15 -9.89 16.82
N GLN A 555 19.29 -10.23 15.87
CA GLN A 555 19.76 -10.51 14.51
C GLN A 555 20.42 -9.26 13.92
N TRP A 556 21.63 -9.44 13.36
CA TRP A 556 22.48 -8.36 12.88
C TRP A 556 23.20 -8.76 11.59
N HIS A 557 23.25 -7.84 10.63
CA HIS A 557 24.09 -7.96 9.43
C HIS A 557 25.08 -6.78 9.39
N PRO A 558 26.25 -6.93 10.03
CA PRO A 558 27.21 -5.84 10.17
C PRO A 558 27.74 -5.36 8.81
N SER A 559 28.05 -4.07 8.73
CA SER A 559 28.53 -3.38 7.52
C SER A 559 27.58 -3.40 6.31
N HIS A 560 26.33 -3.79 6.48
CA HIS A 560 25.32 -3.89 5.43
C HIS A 560 24.03 -3.20 5.86
N VAL A 561 23.16 -2.87 4.91
CA VAL A 561 21.88 -2.22 5.22
C VAL A 561 20.68 -3.07 4.88
N ASP A 562 20.86 -4.22 4.23
CA ASP A 562 19.80 -5.18 3.95
C ASP A 562 19.99 -6.47 4.75
N TRP A 563 18.95 -7.28 4.81
CA TRP A 563 19.01 -8.60 5.40
C TRP A 563 19.95 -9.53 4.60
N GLY A 564 20.82 -10.27 5.29
CA GLY A 564 21.75 -11.23 4.70
C GLY A 564 22.75 -11.73 5.72
N ASN A 565 23.40 -12.87 5.45
CA ASN A 565 24.46 -13.46 6.30
C ASN A 565 24.22 -13.30 7.81
N ILE A 566 22.99 -13.60 8.27
CA ILE A 566 22.54 -13.14 9.57
C ILE A 566 23.40 -13.75 10.69
N THR A 567 23.82 -12.85 11.56
CA THR A 567 24.56 -13.12 12.80
C THR A 567 23.73 -12.65 14.00
N TRP A 568 24.17 -12.92 15.22
CA TRP A 568 23.64 -12.21 16.39
C TRP A 568 24.65 -11.20 16.92
N GLY A 569 24.20 -9.96 17.13
CA GLY A 569 24.88 -9.00 18.00
C GLY A 569 24.51 -9.25 19.47
N HIS A 570 25.38 -8.84 20.40
CA HIS A 570 25.19 -9.05 21.84
C HIS A 570 25.51 -7.79 22.65
N SER A 571 24.61 -7.46 23.55
CA SER A 571 24.78 -6.37 24.50
C SER A 571 24.28 -6.77 25.90
N VAL A 572 24.82 -6.11 26.92
CA VAL A 572 24.45 -6.31 28.32
C VAL A 572 23.99 -5.01 28.97
N SER A 573 23.20 -5.13 30.03
CA SER A 573 22.69 -4.01 30.81
C SER A 573 22.54 -4.40 32.29
N GLU A 574 22.73 -3.45 33.21
CA GLU A 574 22.40 -3.64 34.63
C GLU A 574 20.94 -3.29 34.94
N ASP A 575 20.26 -2.56 34.05
CA ASP A 575 19.00 -1.87 34.35
C ASP A 575 17.97 -1.87 33.20
N LEU A 576 18.20 -2.67 32.16
CA LEU A 576 17.39 -2.77 30.93
C LEU A 576 17.29 -1.48 30.10
N PHE A 577 18.05 -0.42 30.44
CA PHE A 577 18.02 0.85 29.72
C PHE A 577 19.40 1.30 29.23
N HIS A 578 20.42 1.28 30.10
CA HIS A 578 21.80 1.58 29.70
C HIS A 578 22.46 0.31 29.22
N TRP A 579 22.86 0.30 27.95
CA TRP A 579 23.41 -0.86 27.28
C TRP A 579 24.88 -0.65 26.93
N THR A 580 25.64 -1.73 27.05
CA THR A 580 27.03 -1.85 26.62
C THR A 580 27.15 -3.01 25.64
N ASP A 581 27.78 -2.77 24.49
CA ASP A 581 28.09 -3.82 23.51
C ASP A 581 29.17 -4.74 24.05
N VAL A 582 28.92 -6.05 24.07
CA VAL A 582 29.93 -7.04 24.48
C VAL A 582 31.04 -7.05 23.43
N GLY A 583 32.31 -7.05 23.85
CA GLY A 583 33.45 -6.91 22.94
C GLY A 583 33.70 -5.49 22.37
N GLY A 584 32.73 -4.58 22.48
CA GLY A 584 32.81 -3.19 21.96
C GLY A 584 31.92 -2.95 20.73
N TRP A 585 31.68 -1.67 20.40
CA TRP A 585 30.78 -1.30 19.30
C TRP A 585 31.50 -1.20 17.95
N GLU A 586 32.83 -1.08 17.95
CA GLU A 586 33.66 -0.96 16.76
C GLU A 586 33.94 -2.31 16.07
N ASP A 587 34.27 -2.26 14.78
CA ASP A 587 34.82 -3.38 14.01
C ASP A 587 34.01 -4.70 14.10
N ASP A 588 32.69 -4.58 14.23
CA ASP A 588 31.76 -5.69 14.37
C ASP A 588 32.04 -6.59 15.60
N ALA A 589 32.74 -6.07 16.62
CA ALA A 589 33.19 -6.82 17.79
C ALA A 589 32.04 -7.36 18.66
N ALA A 590 30.84 -6.78 18.55
CA ALA A 590 29.63 -7.21 19.23
C ALA A 590 28.99 -8.49 18.66
N VAL A 591 29.52 -9.07 17.58
CA VAL A 591 29.02 -10.34 17.05
C VAL A 591 29.31 -11.48 18.04
N SER A 592 28.27 -12.16 18.49
CA SER A 592 28.33 -13.33 19.38
C SER A 592 28.19 -14.64 18.62
N PHE A 593 27.24 -14.71 17.69
CA PHE A 593 26.99 -15.88 16.85
C PHE A 593 27.17 -15.54 15.38
N ALA A 594 28.32 -15.92 14.81
CA ALA A 594 28.59 -15.80 13.38
C ALA A 594 28.31 -17.12 12.64
N PRO A 595 27.98 -17.08 11.33
CA PRO A 595 27.91 -18.29 10.50
C PRO A 595 29.24 -19.02 10.38
N GLY A 596 29.19 -20.29 9.99
CA GLY A 596 30.35 -21.15 9.76
C GLY A 596 30.51 -22.28 10.78
N TYR A 597 29.62 -22.36 11.76
CA TYR A 597 29.49 -23.51 12.64
C TYR A 597 28.95 -24.72 11.89
N SER A 598 29.21 -25.92 12.41
CA SER A 598 28.68 -27.15 11.82
C SER A 598 27.16 -27.20 11.89
N SER A 599 26.60 -26.62 12.95
CA SER A 599 25.16 -26.52 13.21
C SER A 599 24.50 -25.32 12.54
N ALA A 600 25.27 -24.31 12.10
CA ALA A 600 24.78 -23.09 11.44
C ALA A 600 25.82 -22.56 10.40
N PRO A 601 26.02 -23.27 9.28
CA PRO A 601 27.09 -22.94 8.34
C PRO A 601 26.82 -21.67 7.54
N LEU A 602 25.55 -21.28 7.34
CA LEU A 602 25.16 -20.19 6.44
C LEU A 602 24.60 -18.94 7.14
N ALA A 603 23.72 -19.10 8.12
CA ALA A 603 23.13 -18.01 8.90
C ALA A 603 22.66 -18.50 10.29
N VAL A 604 22.48 -17.56 11.22
CA VAL A 604 22.02 -17.80 12.59
C VAL A 604 20.72 -17.02 12.83
N PHE A 605 19.58 -17.72 12.86
CA PHE A 605 18.25 -17.13 13.05
C PHE A 605 17.86 -17.08 14.53
N THR A 606 16.64 -16.61 14.82
CA THR A 606 16.14 -16.30 16.15
C THR A 606 16.13 -17.52 17.07
N GLY A 607 16.14 -17.25 18.37
CA GLY A 607 16.26 -18.24 19.43
C GLY A 607 16.18 -17.62 20.82
N THR A 608 16.23 -18.46 21.84
CA THR A 608 16.14 -18.06 23.25
C THR A 608 17.29 -18.63 24.06
N THR A 609 17.55 -18.03 25.22
CA THR A 609 18.66 -18.38 26.10
C THR A 609 18.16 -18.56 27.52
N GLN A 610 18.73 -19.52 28.26
CA GLN A 610 18.48 -19.74 29.67
C GLN A 610 19.80 -19.85 30.43
N ALA A 611 19.84 -19.40 31.69
CA ALA A 611 21.03 -19.48 32.55
C ALA A 611 21.18 -20.89 33.19
N VAL A 612 21.28 -21.91 32.35
CA VAL A 612 21.46 -23.32 32.76
C VAL A 612 22.47 -24.03 31.88
N ASN A 613 23.09 -25.10 32.39
CA ASN A 613 23.87 -26.04 31.59
C ASN A 613 22.97 -27.08 30.88
N LEU A 614 23.58 -28.01 30.13
CA LEU A 614 22.88 -29.10 29.43
C LEU A 614 22.13 -30.07 30.38
N GLN A 615 22.42 -30.05 31.68
CA GLN A 615 21.75 -30.82 32.72
C GLN A 615 20.69 -29.98 33.48
N GLY A 616 20.36 -28.79 32.98
CA GLY A 616 19.37 -27.89 33.60
C GLY A 616 19.84 -27.24 34.91
N GLU A 617 21.12 -27.34 35.26
CA GLU A 617 21.66 -26.80 36.50
C GLU A 617 22.12 -25.35 36.29
N GLN A 618 21.81 -24.46 37.25
CA GLN A 618 22.34 -23.10 37.29
C GLN A 618 23.76 -23.11 37.90
N ASN A 619 24.78 -23.29 37.07
CA ASN A 619 26.19 -23.40 37.48
C ASN A 619 27.08 -22.24 36.97
N GLY A 620 26.50 -21.22 36.34
CA GLY A 620 27.24 -20.16 35.64
C GLY A 620 27.18 -20.26 34.12
N THR A 621 26.71 -21.39 33.57
CA THR A 621 26.58 -21.59 32.12
C THR A 621 25.32 -20.94 31.58
N LEU A 622 25.43 -20.31 30.40
CA LEU A 622 24.31 -19.88 29.57
C LEU A 622 24.12 -20.86 28.41
N LEU A 623 22.89 -21.31 28.20
CA LEU A 623 22.52 -22.22 27.12
C LEU A 623 21.54 -21.52 26.17
N SER A 624 21.94 -21.39 24.91
CA SER A 624 21.11 -20.85 23.84
C SER A 624 20.61 -21.97 22.94
N PHE A 625 19.32 -21.94 22.62
CA PHE A 625 18.77 -22.64 21.47
C PHE A 625 18.45 -21.61 20.40
N LEU A 626 18.91 -21.85 19.18
CA LEU A 626 18.67 -20.96 18.05
C LEU A 626 18.46 -21.76 16.77
N THR A 627 17.93 -21.12 15.73
CA THR A 627 17.77 -21.75 14.43
C THR A 627 19.05 -21.60 13.60
N GLY A 628 19.76 -22.70 13.36
CA GLY A 628 20.90 -22.75 12.45
C GLY A 628 20.44 -22.98 11.01
N ILE A 629 20.97 -22.19 10.08
CA ILE A 629 20.58 -22.25 8.66
C ILE A 629 21.65 -22.95 7.84
N HIS A 630 21.22 -23.97 7.07
CA HIS A 630 22.07 -24.74 6.17
C HIS A 630 21.84 -24.40 4.69
N TYR A 631 20.63 -23.96 4.33
CA TYR A 631 20.25 -23.63 2.97
C TYR A 631 19.45 -22.31 2.93
N LEU A 632 19.57 -21.56 1.85
CA LEU A 632 18.77 -20.36 1.58
C LEU A 632 18.41 -20.32 0.08
N PRO A 633 17.27 -19.70 -0.29
CA PRO A 633 16.34 -18.97 0.58
C PRO A 633 15.36 -19.87 1.34
N THR A 634 14.88 -19.40 2.50
CA THR A 634 13.72 -19.97 3.21
C THR A 634 12.60 -18.94 3.24
N ASN A 635 11.38 -19.32 2.88
CA ASN A 635 10.21 -18.46 2.95
C ASN A 635 8.93 -19.32 2.94
N TRP A 636 7.90 -18.90 3.66
CA TRP A 636 6.65 -19.65 3.73
C TRP A 636 5.96 -19.82 2.36
N LYS A 637 6.20 -18.91 1.41
CA LYS A 637 5.62 -18.90 0.05
C LYS A 637 6.27 -19.91 -0.89
N ILE A 638 7.48 -20.40 -0.60
CA ILE A 638 8.21 -21.34 -1.48
C ILE A 638 8.20 -22.77 -0.90
N PRO A 639 8.46 -23.81 -1.71
CA PRO A 639 8.67 -25.15 -1.19
C PRO A 639 9.78 -25.19 -0.13
N TYR A 640 9.54 -25.91 0.96
CA TYR A 640 10.53 -26.05 2.03
C TYR A 640 11.52 -27.17 1.68
N GLU A 641 12.81 -26.88 1.80
CA GLU A 641 13.87 -27.89 1.68
C GLU A 641 14.21 -28.44 3.06
N GLU A 642 14.01 -29.74 3.26
CA GLU A 642 14.28 -30.41 4.54
C GLU A 642 15.75 -30.26 4.95
N GLY A 643 15.99 -29.91 6.22
CA GLY A 643 17.32 -29.62 6.73
C GLY A 643 17.78 -28.17 6.54
N THR A 644 16.96 -27.31 5.93
CA THR A 644 17.24 -25.85 5.82
C THR A 644 17.37 -25.20 7.19
N GLU A 645 16.40 -25.43 8.08
CA GLU A 645 16.37 -24.89 9.44
C GLU A 645 16.53 -26.03 10.44
N VAL A 646 17.60 -25.95 11.24
CA VAL A 646 17.87 -26.91 12.32
C VAL A 646 17.88 -26.17 13.65
N GLN A 647 17.53 -26.84 14.74
CA GLN A 647 17.60 -26.24 16.08
C GLN A 647 18.95 -26.60 16.70
N ALA A 648 19.79 -25.60 16.91
CA ALA A 648 21.18 -25.73 17.37
C ALA A 648 21.32 -25.24 18.82
N MET A 649 22.26 -25.85 19.55
CA MET A 649 22.59 -25.50 20.93
C MET A 649 23.97 -24.83 21.00
N PHE A 650 24.08 -23.80 21.83
CA PHE A 650 25.34 -23.14 22.12
C PHE A 650 25.49 -22.88 23.62
N LEU A 651 26.72 -22.99 24.11
CA LEU A 651 27.05 -22.83 25.53
C LEU A 651 28.02 -21.66 25.72
N SER A 652 27.80 -20.88 26.77
CA SER A 652 28.80 -19.94 27.28
C SER A 652 29.09 -20.25 28.74
N GLU A 653 30.37 -20.39 29.09
CA GLU A 653 30.84 -20.61 30.47
C GLU A 653 31.52 -19.37 31.08
N ASP A 654 31.58 -18.26 30.33
CA ASP A 654 32.27 -17.03 30.69
C ASP A 654 31.34 -15.81 30.80
N GLY A 655 30.03 -16.06 30.99
CA GLY A 655 29.03 -15.01 31.16
C GLY A 655 28.61 -14.36 29.84
N GLY A 656 28.60 -15.11 28.74
CA GLY A 656 28.13 -14.67 27.44
C GLY A 656 29.19 -14.01 26.55
N GLU A 657 30.45 -13.94 26.99
CA GLU A 657 31.55 -13.34 26.20
C GLU A 657 31.95 -14.22 25.01
N THR A 658 31.96 -15.54 25.20
CA THR A 658 32.21 -16.50 24.12
C THR A 658 31.21 -17.67 24.13
N TRP A 659 31.02 -18.28 22.96
CA TRP A 659 30.03 -19.32 22.73
C TRP A 659 30.61 -20.51 21.97
N ASP A 660 30.39 -21.72 22.51
CA ASP A 660 30.80 -22.99 21.92
C ASP A 660 29.61 -23.70 21.25
N ASP A 661 29.81 -24.20 20.02
CA ASP A 661 28.84 -25.02 19.28
C ASP A 661 28.66 -26.39 19.97
N ALA A 662 27.52 -26.59 20.61
CA ALA A 662 27.14 -27.84 21.26
C ALA A 662 26.38 -28.80 20.32
N GLY A 663 26.22 -28.42 19.04
CA GLY A 663 25.66 -29.23 17.98
C GLY A 663 24.16 -29.03 17.75
N THR A 664 23.63 -29.81 16.80
CA THR A 664 22.21 -29.80 16.42
C THR A 664 21.39 -30.74 17.32
N VAL A 665 20.31 -30.22 17.90
CA VAL A 665 19.38 -30.99 18.74
C VAL A 665 18.16 -31.51 17.98
N LEU A 666 17.63 -30.71 17.04
CA LEU A 666 16.52 -31.08 16.17
C LEU A 666 16.95 -30.81 14.72
N PRO A 667 17.24 -31.85 13.93
CA PRO A 667 17.80 -31.71 12.58
C PRO A 667 16.76 -31.33 11.51
N GLY A 668 15.48 -31.30 11.85
CA GLY A 668 14.40 -30.99 10.92
C GLY A 668 13.02 -31.07 11.59
N PRO A 669 11.95 -30.82 10.83
CA PRO A 669 10.57 -30.93 11.31
C PRO A 669 10.17 -32.40 11.58
N PRO A 670 9.03 -32.65 12.26
CA PRO A 670 8.51 -34.00 12.47
C PRO A 670 8.30 -34.77 11.16
N ASP A 671 8.51 -36.08 11.18
CA ASP A 671 8.32 -36.96 10.02
C ASP A 671 6.95 -36.74 9.36
N GLY A 672 6.98 -36.46 8.05
CA GLY A 672 5.78 -36.27 7.23
C GLY A 672 5.17 -34.86 7.28
N TRP A 673 5.75 -33.92 8.03
CA TRP A 673 5.35 -32.52 8.00
C TRP A 673 5.93 -31.81 6.77
N ASN A 674 5.06 -31.24 5.95
CA ASN A 674 5.42 -30.33 4.87
C ASN A 674 5.27 -28.89 5.39
N VAL A 675 6.35 -28.33 5.92
CA VAL A 675 6.30 -27.08 6.68
C VAL A 675 6.36 -25.81 5.79
N THR A 676 5.84 -24.72 6.31
CA THR A 676 6.08 -23.35 5.79
C THR A 676 7.39 -22.77 6.32
N GLY A 677 7.77 -23.18 7.52
CA GLY A 677 8.97 -22.79 8.25
C GLY A 677 9.07 -23.62 9.52
N TRP A 678 10.25 -23.67 10.12
CA TRP A 678 10.57 -24.49 11.28
C TRP A 678 11.69 -23.83 12.10
N ARG A 679 11.34 -22.76 12.82
CA ARG A 679 12.34 -21.85 13.40
C ARG A 679 11.89 -21.23 14.73
N ASP A 680 12.78 -20.41 15.29
CA ASP A 680 12.60 -19.55 16.46
C ASP A 680 12.27 -20.30 17.76
N PRO A 681 13.17 -21.17 18.25
CA PRO A 681 12.94 -21.98 19.44
C PRO A 681 12.83 -21.11 20.69
N SER A 682 11.69 -21.22 21.36
CA SER A 682 11.45 -20.65 22.70
C SER A 682 11.35 -21.78 23.72
N PHE A 683 12.39 -21.95 24.54
CA PHE A 683 12.43 -23.03 25.54
C PHE A 683 12.34 -22.51 26.98
N PHE A 684 11.60 -23.22 27.82
CA PHE A 684 11.28 -22.82 29.19
C PHE A 684 10.90 -24.03 30.06
N PRO A 685 11.17 -23.99 31.38
CA PRO A 685 10.68 -24.99 32.31
C PRO A 685 9.19 -24.76 32.64
N SER A 686 8.41 -25.82 32.90
CA SER A 686 7.00 -25.64 33.29
C SER A 686 6.42 -26.77 34.14
N GLU A 687 6.33 -26.53 35.45
CA GLU A 687 5.63 -27.44 36.37
C GLU A 687 4.13 -27.57 36.03
N LEU A 688 3.52 -26.52 35.46
CA LEU A 688 2.11 -26.56 35.06
C LEU A 688 1.88 -27.58 33.93
N LEU A 689 2.77 -27.63 32.94
CA LEU A 689 2.71 -28.62 31.86
C LEU A 689 3.10 -30.02 32.34
N ASP A 690 4.02 -30.13 33.29
CA ASP A 690 4.36 -31.41 33.93
C ASP A 690 3.13 -32.02 34.60
N ASN A 691 2.41 -31.20 35.39
CA ASN A 691 1.17 -31.62 36.03
C ASN A 691 0.06 -31.95 35.01
N LEU A 692 -0.07 -31.16 33.95
CA LEU A 692 -1.08 -31.38 32.91
C LEU A 692 -0.84 -32.69 32.13
N THR A 693 0.42 -32.99 31.84
CA THR A 693 0.82 -34.19 31.08
C THR A 693 1.04 -35.41 31.97
N ASN A 694 0.85 -35.28 33.28
CA ASN A 694 1.15 -36.31 34.29
C ASN A 694 2.59 -36.82 34.20
N SER A 695 3.55 -35.90 34.00
CA SER A 695 4.97 -36.23 34.03
C SER A 695 5.40 -36.67 35.43
N ASP A 696 6.23 -37.72 35.50
CA ASP A 696 6.83 -38.23 36.74
C ASP A 696 8.16 -37.56 37.10
N GLU A 697 8.67 -36.70 36.22
CA GLU A 697 9.88 -35.91 36.40
C GLU A 697 9.71 -34.46 35.89
N PRO A 698 10.48 -33.49 36.41
CA PRO A 698 10.49 -32.12 35.90
C PRO A 698 10.99 -32.05 34.45
N ARG A 699 10.38 -31.19 33.63
CA ARG A 699 10.77 -31.03 32.21
C ARG A 699 10.95 -29.58 31.77
N TYR A 700 11.70 -29.45 30.69
CA TYR A 700 11.68 -28.27 29.83
C TYR A 700 10.78 -28.51 28.63
N TYR A 701 10.17 -27.44 28.16
CA TYR A 701 9.33 -27.42 26.97
C TYR A 701 9.92 -26.44 25.97
N MET A 702 9.62 -26.65 24.69
CA MET A 702 10.02 -25.77 23.60
C MET A 702 8.89 -25.61 22.61
N VAL A 703 8.64 -24.36 22.22
CA VAL A 703 7.77 -24.03 21.09
C VAL A 703 8.57 -23.42 19.95
N LEU A 704 8.06 -23.58 18.73
CA LEU A 704 8.67 -23.08 17.49
C LEU A 704 7.63 -22.32 16.66
N GLY A 705 8.08 -21.39 15.83
CA GLY A 705 7.29 -20.82 14.75
C GLY A 705 7.23 -21.78 13.55
N SER A 706 6.02 -22.06 13.07
CA SER A 706 5.81 -22.97 11.93
C SER A 706 4.45 -22.78 11.25
N GLY A 707 4.17 -23.65 10.29
CA GLY A 707 2.92 -23.80 9.56
C GLY A 707 3.02 -25.00 8.62
N LEU A 708 1.90 -25.40 8.03
CA LEU A 708 1.81 -26.60 7.20
C LEU A 708 1.20 -26.33 5.83
N LYS A 709 1.63 -27.15 4.88
CA LYS A 709 1.13 -27.21 3.50
C LYS A 709 0.47 -28.56 3.24
N SER A 710 -0.61 -28.57 2.47
CA SER A 710 -1.32 -29.79 2.04
C SER A 710 -0.68 -30.46 0.83
N GLY A 711 0.30 -29.80 0.18
CA GLY A 711 1.01 -30.26 -1.01
C GLY A 711 2.08 -29.27 -1.46
N SER A 712 2.44 -29.30 -2.75
CA SER A 712 3.33 -28.30 -3.34
C SER A 712 2.61 -26.97 -3.50
N VAL A 713 3.16 -25.91 -2.91
CA VAL A 713 2.68 -24.54 -3.10
C VAL A 713 3.28 -24.01 -4.42
N PRO A 714 2.48 -23.39 -5.31
CA PRO A 714 2.98 -22.78 -6.54
C PRO A 714 4.07 -21.73 -6.26
N ALA A 715 5.10 -21.67 -7.11
CA ALA A 715 6.18 -20.68 -6.97
C ALA A 715 5.69 -19.22 -7.13
N GLN A 716 4.56 -19.03 -7.80
CA GLN A 716 3.85 -17.76 -7.93
C GLN A 716 2.40 -17.99 -7.52
N LEU A 717 1.93 -17.20 -6.55
CA LEU A 717 0.57 -17.31 -6.02
C LEU A 717 -0.37 -16.40 -6.85
N PRO A 718 -1.44 -16.94 -7.47
CA PRO A 718 -2.40 -16.14 -8.22
C PRO A 718 -3.37 -15.41 -7.28
N GLY A 719 -3.39 -14.08 -7.30
CA GLY A 719 -4.38 -13.28 -6.55
C GLY A 719 -4.30 -13.41 -5.02
N ALA A 720 -5.45 -13.24 -4.34
CA ALA A 720 -5.56 -13.31 -2.87
C ALA A 720 -5.75 -14.75 -2.33
N GLU A 721 -6.21 -15.69 -3.16
CA GLU A 721 -6.35 -17.09 -2.75
C GLU A 721 -4.98 -17.78 -2.77
N ARG A 722 -4.58 -18.32 -1.61
CA ARG A 722 -3.32 -19.09 -1.46
C ARG A 722 -3.66 -20.57 -1.25
N PRO A 723 -4.05 -21.31 -2.30
CA PRO A 723 -4.35 -22.74 -2.16
C PRO A 723 -3.09 -23.53 -1.79
N GLY A 724 -3.26 -24.59 -1.01
CA GLY A 724 -2.16 -25.50 -0.63
C GLY A 724 -1.60 -25.29 0.78
N PHE A 725 -2.11 -24.34 1.56
CA PHE A 725 -1.77 -24.16 2.97
C PHE A 725 -2.82 -24.81 3.90
N LEU A 726 -2.36 -25.41 5.00
CA LEU A 726 -3.19 -25.92 6.10
C LEU A 726 -3.25 -24.93 7.28
N GLY A 727 -2.40 -23.91 7.28
CA GLY A 727 -2.33 -22.86 8.28
C GLY A 727 -1.09 -22.95 9.17
N PRO A 728 -0.89 -21.95 10.03
CA PRO A 728 0.28 -21.85 10.89
C PRO A 728 0.19 -22.86 12.04
N ARG A 729 1.32 -23.23 12.63
CA ARG A 729 1.43 -24.23 13.69
C ARG A 729 2.36 -23.73 14.78
N ILE A 730 2.04 -24.07 16.03
CA ILE A 730 2.97 -23.98 17.16
C ILE A 730 3.29 -25.40 17.62
N PRO A 731 4.42 -25.98 17.17
CA PRO A 731 4.87 -27.29 17.60
C PRO A 731 5.33 -27.25 19.06
N LEU A 732 5.07 -28.30 19.83
CA LEU A 732 5.51 -28.44 21.21
C LEU A 732 6.44 -29.64 21.38
N TYR A 733 7.59 -29.39 22.00
CA TYR A 733 8.56 -30.41 22.39
C TYR A 733 8.75 -30.40 23.89
N ALA A 734 9.22 -31.53 24.44
CA ALA A 734 9.65 -31.63 25.83
C ALA A 734 10.94 -32.42 25.98
N ALA A 735 11.75 -32.05 26.97
CA ALA A 735 12.98 -32.75 27.37
C ALA A 735 13.01 -32.94 28.90
N PRO A 736 13.60 -34.05 29.42
CA PRO A 736 13.88 -34.18 30.85
C PRO A 736 14.73 -32.99 31.33
N ALA A 737 14.38 -32.39 32.46
CA ALA A 737 15.10 -31.20 32.95
C ALA A 737 16.58 -31.46 33.26
N ASN A 738 16.98 -32.72 33.45
CA ASN A 738 18.36 -33.14 33.67
C ASN A 738 19.12 -33.54 32.38
N ASN A 739 18.48 -33.44 31.21
CA ASN A 739 19.08 -33.77 29.93
C ASN A 739 18.44 -32.98 28.78
N LEU A 740 18.90 -31.74 28.59
CA LEU A 740 18.40 -30.83 27.55
C LEU A 740 18.88 -31.17 26.13
N THR A 741 19.49 -32.35 25.93
CA THR A 741 19.86 -32.87 24.61
C THR A 741 18.84 -33.85 24.03
N ASP A 742 17.84 -34.26 24.83
CA ASP A 742 16.88 -35.31 24.47
C ASP A 742 15.44 -34.76 24.38
N TRP A 743 15.13 -34.18 23.22
CA TRP A 743 13.82 -33.54 22.97
C TRP A 743 12.87 -34.47 22.22
N THR A 744 11.67 -34.61 22.76
CA THR A 744 10.58 -35.41 22.18
C THR A 744 9.49 -34.49 21.66
N PHE A 745 9.07 -34.70 20.40
CA PHE A 745 7.90 -34.02 19.83
C PHE A 745 6.63 -34.54 20.50
N LEU A 746 5.84 -33.63 21.09
CA LEU A 746 4.56 -33.98 21.72
C LEU A 746 3.39 -33.82 20.76
N GLY A 747 3.47 -32.92 19.79
CA GLY A 747 2.39 -32.57 18.88
C GLY A 747 2.34 -31.06 18.64
N ALA A 748 1.42 -30.60 17.80
CA ALA A 748 1.14 -29.18 17.71
C ALA A 748 0.28 -28.73 18.89
N LEU A 749 0.78 -27.72 19.61
CA LEU A 749 0.04 -27.03 20.66
C LEU A 749 -1.18 -26.33 20.07
N TRP A 750 -1.00 -25.64 18.94
CA TRP A 750 -2.04 -24.87 18.28
C TRP A 750 -2.00 -25.05 16.75
N GLU A 751 -3.19 -25.19 16.16
CA GLU A 751 -3.40 -25.62 14.76
C GLU A 751 -4.52 -24.85 14.05
N PRO A 752 -4.50 -23.50 13.99
CA PRO A 752 -5.50 -22.77 13.23
C PRO A 752 -5.45 -23.09 11.73
N ALA A 753 -6.58 -22.89 11.05
CA ALA A 753 -6.67 -22.99 9.61
C ALA A 753 -5.87 -21.86 8.93
N ALA A 754 -5.56 -22.05 7.65
CA ALA A 754 -4.88 -21.04 6.86
C ALA A 754 -5.70 -19.75 6.79
N ASN A 755 -5.05 -18.65 7.16
CA ASN A 755 -5.61 -17.30 7.20
C ASN A 755 -6.84 -17.15 8.13
N GLU A 756 -6.98 -18.03 9.11
CA GLU A 756 -8.01 -17.91 10.14
C GLU A 756 -7.75 -16.69 11.04
N SER A 757 -8.81 -16.16 11.64
CA SER A 757 -8.75 -15.18 12.72
C SER A 757 -9.64 -15.67 13.86
N LEU A 758 -9.35 -15.26 15.11
CA LEU A 758 -10.17 -15.65 16.27
C LEU A 758 -11.63 -15.18 16.13
N GLY A 759 -11.77 -14.00 15.54
CA GLY A 759 -13.02 -13.32 15.24
C GLY A 759 -12.82 -12.44 14.01
N GLU A 760 -13.22 -11.17 14.09
CA GLU A 760 -12.99 -10.24 12.98
C GLU A 760 -11.49 -9.91 12.86
N PRO A 761 -10.86 -10.05 11.67
CA PRO A 761 -9.42 -9.81 11.49
C PRO A 761 -8.97 -8.39 11.86
N ASP A 762 -9.78 -7.37 11.60
CA ASP A 762 -9.46 -5.98 11.97
C ASP A 762 -9.58 -5.71 13.48
N VAL A 763 -10.09 -6.68 14.26
CA VAL A 763 -10.25 -6.60 15.71
C VAL A 763 -9.26 -7.51 16.44
N THR A 764 -8.99 -8.70 15.91
CA THR A 764 -8.18 -9.74 16.57
C THR A 764 -6.90 -10.10 15.81
N GLY A 765 -6.69 -9.54 14.62
CA GLY A 765 -5.60 -9.88 13.71
C GLY A 765 -5.85 -11.19 12.95
N SER A 766 -5.12 -11.41 11.85
CA SER A 766 -5.15 -12.68 11.11
C SER A 766 -3.97 -13.57 11.49
N TYR A 767 -4.22 -14.85 11.70
CA TYR A 767 -3.19 -15.86 11.94
C TYR A 767 -2.34 -16.15 10.70
N GLY A 768 -2.76 -15.69 9.51
CA GLY A 768 -1.96 -15.83 8.30
C GLY A 768 -1.64 -17.30 7.96
N TYR A 769 -0.43 -17.57 7.50
CA TYR A 769 -0.04 -18.87 6.94
C TYR A 769 1.16 -19.52 7.65
N ASN A 770 1.97 -18.73 8.35
CA ASN A 770 3.13 -19.17 9.09
C ASN A 770 3.26 -18.34 10.39
N PHE A 771 3.64 -18.98 11.49
CA PHE A 771 4.04 -18.27 12.71
C PHE A 771 5.56 -18.13 12.80
N GLU A 772 6.00 -17.03 13.39
CA GLU A 772 7.39 -16.69 13.71
C GLU A 772 7.48 -16.22 15.16
N VAL A 773 8.66 -16.36 15.76
CA VAL A 773 9.00 -15.89 17.13
C VAL A 773 7.90 -16.24 18.15
N SER A 774 7.48 -17.51 18.12
CA SER A 774 6.40 -17.99 18.96
C SER A 774 6.83 -18.14 20.42
N SER A 775 5.97 -17.73 21.35
CA SER A 775 6.15 -17.89 22.78
C SER A 775 4.89 -18.46 23.43
N PHE A 776 5.07 -19.26 24.47
CA PHE A 776 3.98 -19.86 25.24
C PHE A 776 4.26 -19.72 26.73
N PHE A 777 3.37 -19.06 27.46
CA PHE A 777 3.59 -18.72 28.86
C PHE A 777 2.28 -18.59 29.62
N ALA A 778 2.37 -18.59 30.95
CA ALA A 778 1.23 -18.37 31.83
C ALA A 778 1.39 -17.08 32.64
N LEU A 779 0.31 -16.34 32.84
CA LEU A 779 0.24 -15.15 33.67
C LEU A 779 -0.74 -15.36 34.83
N ASP A 780 -0.48 -14.70 35.96
CA ASP A 780 -1.37 -14.71 37.11
C ASP A 780 -2.59 -13.82 36.87
N VAL A 781 -3.77 -14.35 37.14
CA VAL A 781 -5.03 -13.59 37.20
C VAL A 781 -5.06 -12.83 38.53
N PRO A 782 -5.05 -11.48 38.54
CA PRO A 782 -4.89 -10.69 39.77
C PRO A 782 -5.96 -10.98 40.82
N SER A 783 -7.23 -11.14 40.40
CA SER A 783 -8.35 -11.36 41.31
C SER A 783 -8.41 -12.76 41.94
N THR A 784 -7.91 -13.79 41.27
CA THR A 784 -8.05 -15.20 41.71
C THR A 784 -6.73 -15.87 42.10
N GLY A 785 -5.59 -15.38 41.57
CA GLY A 785 -4.30 -16.04 41.64
C GLY A 785 -4.19 -17.31 40.77
N GLU A 786 -5.20 -17.59 39.95
CA GLU A 786 -5.15 -18.68 38.97
C GLU A 786 -4.24 -18.31 37.80
N LYS A 787 -3.73 -19.32 37.09
CA LYS A 787 -2.89 -19.12 35.89
C LYS A 787 -3.77 -19.12 34.65
N ALA A 788 -3.58 -18.14 33.77
CA ALA A 788 -4.13 -18.15 32.41
C ALA A 788 -3.01 -18.25 31.38
N TRP A 789 -3.24 -19.03 30.33
CA TRP A 789 -2.24 -19.32 29.30
C TRP A 789 -2.33 -18.35 28.13
N PHE A 790 -1.16 -18.00 27.61
CA PHE A 790 -0.99 -17.08 26.50
C PHE A 790 -0.01 -17.62 25.48
N ILE A 791 -0.31 -17.36 24.21
CA ILE A 791 0.59 -17.48 23.07
C ILE A 791 0.85 -16.07 22.53
N GLY A 792 2.12 -15.73 22.33
CA GLY A 792 2.53 -14.59 21.51
C GLY A 792 3.19 -15.11 20.24
N ALA A 793 2.86 -14.56 19.07
CA ALA A 793 3.46 -14.97 17.81
C ALA A 793 3.40 -13.85 16.76
N GLY A 794 4.45 -13.76 15.93
CA GLY A 794 4.36 -13.10 14.65
C GLY A 794 3.61 -14.00 13.67
N ALA A 795 2.68 -13.46 12.89
CA ALA A 795 2.00 -14.18 11.82
C ALA A 795 2.34 -13.57 10.45
N GLU A 796 2.67 -14.40 9.47
CA GLU A 796 2.98 -13.98 8.10
C GLU A 796 1.79 -14.19 7.15
N GLY A 797 1.44 -13.14 6.40
CA GLY A 797 0.26 -13.05 5.55
C GLY A 797 -0.95 -12.43 6.24
N GLY A 798 -2.15 -12.68 5.70
CA GLY A 798 -3.41 -12.24 6.30
C GLY A 798 -3.59 -10.73 6.44
N ASN A 799 -3.03 -9.96 5.52
CA ASN A 799 -3.25 -8.53 5.45
C ASN A 799 -4.74 -8.21 5.24
N THR A 800 -5.17 -7.09 5.80
CA THR A 800 -6.52 -6.53 5.61
C THR A 800 -6.40 -5.18 4.90
N THR A 801 -7.54 -4.56 4.59
CA THR A 801 -7.56 -3.19 4.05
C THR A 801 -7.01 -2.17 5.07
N THR A 802 -7.14 -2.46 6.37
CA THR A 802 -6.70 -1.58 7.44
C THR A 802 -5.31 -1.92 7.98
N HIS A 803 -4.87 -3.17 7.81
CA HIS A 803 -3.54 -3.66 8.15
C HIS A 803 -2.88 -4.26 6.90
N TRP A 804 -2.35 -3.38 6.06
CA TRP A 804 -1.83 -3.70 4.72
C TRP A 804 -0.53 -4.54 4.74
N ARG A 805 0.18 -4.59 5.87
CA ARG A 805 1.39 -5.40 6.01
C ARG A 805 1.04 -6.88 6.12
N GLU A 806 1.84 -7.72 5.46
CA GLU A 806 1.74 -9.18 5.58
C GLU A 806 2.34 -9.70 6.91
N GLN A 807 2.36 -8.90 7.97
CA GLN A 807 3.02 -9.20 9.24
C GLN A 807 2.14 -8.70 10.38
N TRP A 808 1.63 -9.64 11.17
CA TRP A 808 0.83 -9.37 12.36
C TRP A 808 1.57 -9.74 13.63
N ALA A 809 1.60 -8.84 14.59
CA ALA A 809 2.11 -9.07 15.93
C ALA A 809 0.95 -9.49 16.85
N LEU A 810 0.82 -10.76 17.21
CA LEU A 810 -0.39 -11.28 17.85
C LEU A 810 -0.16 -11.82 19.26
N TRP A 811 -1.20 -11.71 20.08
CA TRP A 811 -1.37 -12.48 21.31
C TRP A 811 -2.71 -13.19 21.35
N ASN A 812 -2.73 -14.37 21.96
CA ASN A 812 -3.94 -15.16 22.20
C ASN A 812 -3.91 -15.72 23.62
N ARG A 813 -4.99 -15.53 24.35
CA ARG A 813 -5.31 -16.19 25.62
C ARG A 813 -6.19 -17.41 25.33
N GLY A 814 -5.94 -18.50 26.03
CA GLY A 814 -6.67 -19.73 25.77
C GLY A 814 -6.64 -20.74 26.91
N ASP A 815 -7.45 -21.76 26.74
CA ASP A 815 -7.50 -22.93 27.61
C ASP A 815 -6.50 -23.98 27.12
N VAL A 816 -5.88 -24.70 28.06
CA VAL A 816 -4.86 -25.71 27.75
C VAL A 816 -5.30 -27.05 28.30
N SER A 817 -5.27 -28.08 27.45
CA SER A 817 -5.71 -29.43 27.80
C SER A 817 -4.78 -30.51 27.25
N ALA A 818 -4.66 -31.63 27.98
CA ALA A 818 -3.97 -32.81 27.46
C ALA A 818 -4.89 -33.60 26.51
N ARG A 819 -4.34 -34.13 25.43
CA ARG A 819 -5.02 -35.04 24.49
C ARG A 819 -4.73 -36.50 24.86
N ASP A 820 -5.61 -37.41 24.42
CA ASP A 820 -5.49 -38.86 24.66
C ASP A 820 -4.18 -39.48 24.16
N ASN A 821 -3.55 -38.89 23.15
CA ASN A 821 -2.29 -39.34 22.58
C ASN A 821 -1.04 -38.80 23.33
N GLY A 822 -1.22 -38.09 24.45
CA GLY A 822 -0.14 -37.52 25.26
C GLY A 822 0.34 -36.13 24.81
N SER A 823 -0.22 -35.57 23.73
CA SER A 823 0.02 -34.20 23.28
C SER A 823 -0.76 -33.16 24.11
N VAL A 824 -0.49 -31.87 23.90
CA VAL A 824 -1.21 -30.76 24.55
C VAL A 824 -1.88 -29.87 23.50
N ALA A 825 -3.11 -29.43 23.77
CA ALA A 825 -3.90 -28.52 22.95
C ALA A 825 -4.03 -27.15 23.63
N PHE A 826 -3.95 -26.09 22.83
CA PHE A 826 -4.34 -24.73 23.19
C PHE A 826 -5.57 -24.31 22.38
N GLU A 827 -6.61 -23.86 23.06
CA GLU A 827 -7.84 -23.36 22.44
C GLU A 827 -8.03 -21.88 22.77
N PRO A 828 -7.90 -20.96 21.79
CA PRO A 828 -8.02 -19.53 22.04
C PRO A 828 -9.46 -19.13 22.40
N ASN A 829 -9.57 -18.28 23.42
CA ASN A 829 -10.82 -17.72 23.93
C ASN A 829 -10.83 -16.19 24.01
N SER A 830 -9.68 -15.53 23.84
CA SER A 830 -9.53 -14.09 23.71
C SER A 830 -8.23 -13.79 22.96
N GLY A 831 -8.17 -12.75 22.13
CA GLY A 831 -6.96 -12.42 21.38
C GLY A 831 -6.97 -11.01 20.80
N GLY A 832 -5.81 -10.59 20.29
CA GLY A 832 -5.60 -9.28 19.68
C GLY A 832 -4.17 -9.09 19.22
N ALA A 833 -3.80 -7.85 18.90
CA ALA A 833 -2.44 -7.51 18.51
C ALA A 833 -1.57 -7.12 19.72
N LEU A 834 -0.31 -7.55 19.73
CA LEU A 834 0.75 -7.05 20.61
C LEU A 834 1.22 -5.66 20.16
N ASP A 835 1.14 -5.39 18.85
CA ASP A 835 1.39 -4.09 18.23
C ASP A 835 0.54 -3.97 16.96
N TRP A 836 -0.20 -2.87 16.81
CA TRP A 836 -1.05 -2.61 15.64
C TRP A 836 -0.33 -1.91 14.49
N GLY A 837 0.95 -1.58 14.67
CA GLY A 837 1.73 -0.80 13.73
C GLY A 837 2.82 -1.61 13.03
N ILE A 838 4.03 -1.07 13.01
CA ILE A 838 5.16 -1.61 12.27
C ILE A 838 6.00 -2.63 13.07
N ALA A 839 5.77 -2.77 14.38
CA ALA A 839 6.59 -3.66 15.20
C ALA A 839 6.20 -5.14 15.00
N TYR A 840 7.20 -6.01 14.92
CA TYR A 840 7.05 -7.46 14.69
C TYR A 840 8.05 -8.25 15.54
N ALA A 841 8.10 -9.58 15.39
CA ALA A 841 9.05 -10.46 16.04
C ALA A 841 9.07 -10.31 17.58
N GLN A 842 7.90 -10.39 18.23
CA GLN A 842 7.82 -10.20 19.68
C GLN A 842 8.44 -11.35 20.47
N ALA A 843 9.66 -11.17 20.98
CA ALA A 843 10.28 -12.10 21.90
C ALA A 843 9.87 -11.79 23.35
N THR A 844 9.32 -12.78 24.05
CA THR A 844 8.94 -12.67 25.47
C THR A 844 9.83 -13.53 26.35
N TRP A 845 10.08 -13.08 27.58
CA TRP A 845 10.90 -13.79 28.55
C TRP A 845 10.51 -13.42 29.97
N GLU A 846 10.91 -14.25 30.94
CA GLU A 846 10.67 -13.97 32.35
C GLU A 846 11.87 -13.22 32.93
N ASP A 847 11.62 -12.02 33.44
CA ASP A 847 12.57 -11.24 34.23
C ASP A 847 12.36 -11.59 35.72
N PRO A 848 13.20 -12.46 36.32
CA PRO A 848 13.09 -12.80 37.73
C PRO A 848 13.61 -11.69 38.66
N ALA A 849 14.34 -10.71 38.13
CA ALA A 849 15.01 -9.66 38.87
C ALA A 849 14.27 -8.31 38.83
N GLY A 850 13.03 -8.32 38.31
CA GLY A 850 12.17 -7.16 38.29
C GLY A 850 12.04 -6.49 39.67
N PRO A 851 11.97 -5.15 39.74
CA PRO A 851 12.03 -4.40 41.00
C PRO A 851 10.89 -4.72 41.97
N ASP A 852 9.72 -5.11 41.44
CA ASP A 852 8.54 -5.50 42.20
C ASP A 852 8.32 -7.03 42.26
N GLY A 853 9.33 -7.80 41.81
CA GLY A 853 9.29 -9.26 41.68
C GLY A 853 9.31 -9.73 40.23
N PRO A 854 9.18 -11.05 40.00
CA PRO A 854 9.21 -11.62 38.66
C PRO A 854 8.12 -11.06 37.75
N ARG A 855 8.48 -10.73 36.51
CA ARG A 855 7.57 -10.17 35.49
C ARG A 855 7.84 -10.77 34.11
N ARG A 856 6.83 -10.78 33.25
CA ARG A 856 6.97 -11.20 31.84
C ARG A 856 7.27 -9.96 31.01
N VAL A 857 8.44 -9.93 30.35
CA VAL A 857 8.88 -8.80 29.52
C VAL A 857 8.79 -9.19 28.05
N VAL A 858 8.42 -8.24 27.20
CA VAL A 858 8.39 -8.37 25.74
C VAL A 858 9.27 -7.31 25.08
N TRP A 859 9.98 -7.73 24.05
CA TRP A 859 10.67 -6.89 23.07
C TRP A 859 10.03 -7.09 21.71
N GLY A 860 10.05 -6.08 20.84
CA GLY A 860 9.64 -6.21 19.44
C GLY A 860 10.54 -5.37 18.55
N TRP A 861 10.69 -5.77 17.30
CA TRP A 861 11.50 -5.08 16.30
C TRP A 861 10.62 -4.20 15.41
N ALA A 862 10.98 -2.92 15.30
CA ALA A 862 10.37 -1.97 14.38
C ALA A 862 11.31 -1.66 13.21
N ASN A 863 10.94 -2.11 12.01
CA ASN A 863 11.69 -1.80 10.80
C ASN A 863 11.63 -0.29 10.47
N GLU A 864 12.47 0.14 9.53
CA GLU A 864 12.29 1.42 8.85
C GLU A 864 11.09 1.36 7.88
N ASP A 865 10.52 2.52 7.52
CA ASP A 865 9.34 2.59 6.64
C ASP A 865 9.64 3.35 5.34
N PHE A 866 10.61 2.84 4.59
CA PHE A 866 11.09 3.41 3.33
C PHE A 866 10.21 3.00 2.14
N GLU A 867 10.17 3.83 1.10
CA GLU A 867 9.47 3.53 -0.14
C GLU A 867 10.17 2.38 -0.90
N GLY A 868 9.39 1.42 -1.41
CA GLY A 868 9.91 0.13 -1.86
C GLY A 868 10.93 0.23 -2.99
N SER A 869 10.71 1.16 -3.93
CA SER A 869 11.60 1.39 -5.07
C SER A 869 12.94 2.05 -4.70
N THR A 870 13.05 2.66 -3.52
CA THR A 870 14.25 3.40 -3.07
C THR A 870 14.85 2.89 -1.76
N ASN A 871 14.29 1.81 -1.19
CA ASN A 871 14.63 1.28 0.14
C ASN A 871 16.15 1.18 0.37
N ILE A 872 16.87 0.46 -0.47
CA ILE A 872 18.33 0.24 -0.33
C ILE A 872 19.13 1.55 -0.45
N GLU A 873 18.79 2.41 -1.42
CA GLU A 873 19.49 3.68 -1.62
C GLU A 873 19.25 4.68 -0.48
N THR A 874 18.07 4.64 0.13
CA THR A 874 17.73 5.38 1.34
C THR A 874 18.47 4.81 2.54
N ALA A 875 18.40 3.50 2.75
CA ALA A 875 19.06 2.79 3.84
C ALA A 875 20.58 3.01 3.85
N LYS A 876 21.23 3.05 2.68
CA LYS A 876 22.65 3.39 2.56
C LYS A 876 22.99 4.78 3.14
N LYS A 877 22.12 5.78 2.95
CA LYS A 877 22.32 7.14 3.51
C LYS A 877 22.18 7.14 5.03
N PHE A 878 21.27 6.31 5.56
CA PHE A 878 21.16 6.06 6.99
C PHE A 878 22.35 5.31 7.55
N GLY A 879 22.85 4.29 6.86
CA GLY A 879 23.90 3.40 7.38
C GLY A 879 23.44 2.44 8.47
N TYR A 880 22.12 2.33 8.68
CA TYR A 880 21.48 1.39 9.59
C TYR A 880 20.03 1.14 9.18
N GLN A 881 19.44 0.04 9.66
CA GLN A 881 17.99 -0.20 9.63
C GLN A 881 17.56 -0.94 10.89
N GLY A 882 16.39 -0.58 11.43
CA GLY A 882 15.76 -1.28 12.55
C GLY A 882 16.07 -0.67 13.92
N VAL A 883 15.13 -0.87 14.84
CA VAL A 883 15.21 -0.49 16.26
C VAL A 883 14.31 -1.42 17.06
N MET A 884 14.60 -1.65 18.33
CA MET A 884 13.64 -2.32 19.22
C MET A 884 12.65 -1.32 19.81
N ASN A 885 11.41 -1.76 20.01
CA ASN A 885 10.46 -1.10 20.90
C ASN A 885 11.04 -0.98 22.32
N LEU A 886 10.45 -0.12 23.16
CA LEU A 886 10.76 -0.16 24.59
C LEU A 886 10.42 -1.53 25.16
N PRO A 887 11.18 -2.03 26.15
CA PRO A 887 10.76 -3.22 26.86
C PRO A 887 9.43 -2.92 27.54
N ALA A 888 8.49 -3.85 27.39
CA ALA A 888 7.16 -3.75 27.98
C ALA A 888 6.86 -4.96 28.87
N GLU A 889 6.11 -4.74 29.93
CA GLU A 889 5.58 -5.80 30.78
C GLU A 889 4.27 -6.33 30.20
N LEU A 890 4.15 -7.65 30.13
CA LEU A 890 2.92 -8.37 29.85
C LEU A 890 2.28 -8.86 31.15
N PHE A 891 1.02 -8.52 31.36
CA PHE A 891 0.25 -8.90 32.55
C PHE A 891 -1.22 -9.10 32.18
N ILE A 892 -2.04 -9.63 33.10
CA ILE A 892 -3.50 -9.67 32.87
C ILE A 892 -4.09 -8.37 33.40
N LYS A 893 -4.68 -7.57 32.50
CA LYS A 893 -5.37 -6.34 32.88
C LYS A 893 -6.84 -6.66 33.19
N GLU A 894 -7.25 -6.42 34.43
CA GLU A 894 -8.64 -6.54 34.85
C GLU A 894 -9.32 -5.17 34.94
N THR A 895 -10.48 -5.03 34.30
CA THR A 895 -11.35 -3.86 34.44
C THR A 895 -12.70 -4.29 34.96
N GLU A 896 -13.02 -3.93 36.20
CA GLU A 896 -14.30 -4.26 36.85
C GLU A 896 -15.45 -3.34 36.42
N GLY A 897 -16.69 -3.83 36.56
CA GLY A 897 -17.89 -3.02 36.39
C GLY A 897 -18.20 -2.66 34.93
N VAL A 898 -17.71 -3.44 33.97
CA VAL A 898 -17.92 -3.24 32.53
C VAL A 898 -19.34 -3.67 32.13
N LEU A 899 -20.01 -2.84 31.35
CA LEU A 899 -21.40 -3.00 30.90
C LEU A 899 -21.50 -3.47 29.45
N ASN A 900 -20.58 -3.08 28.57
CA ASN A 900 -20.49 -3.49 27.15
C ASN A 900 -19.47 -4.63 26.93
N CYS A 901 -19.25 -5.49 27.93
CA CYS A 901 -18.40 -6.67 27.76
C CYS A 901 -19.24 -7.80 27.16
N HIS A 902 -19.08 -8.06 25.87
CA HIS A 902 -19.81 -9.09 25.14
C HIS A 902 -19.35 -10.48 25.58
N ARG A 903 -20.24 -11.25 26.22
CA ARG A 903 -19.90 -12.56 26.81
C ARG A 903 -19.76 -13.70 25.81
N GLU A 904 -20.15 -13.46 24.56
CA GLU A 904 -20.17 -14.47 23.49
C GLU A 904 -19.09 -14.22 22.42
N THR A 905 -18.46 -13.04 22.41
CA THR A 905 -17.41 -12.70 21.44
C THR A 905 -16.04 -13.09 22.00
N LYS A 906 -15.18 -13.66 21.15
CA LYS A 906 -13.79 -13.96 21.50
C LYS A 906 -12.83 -12.78 21.24
N ASP A 907 -13.40 -11.62 20.94
CA ASP A 907 -12.66 -10.44 20.48
C ASP A 907 -12.12 -9.62 21.66
N GLY A 908 -10.79 -9.56 21.78
CA GLY A 908 -10.06 -8.67 22.69
C GLY A 908 -10.11 -9.05 24.18
N ASN A 909 -11.25 -9.45 24.74
CA ASN A 909 -11.41 -9.63 26.19
C ASN A 909 -12.09 -10.96 26.55
N LEU A 910 -11.65 -11.60 27.64
CA LEU A 910 -12.50 -12.51 28.38
C LEU A 910 -13.40 -11.71 29.35
N CYS A 911 -14.72 -11.87 29.22
CA CYS A 911 -15.69 -11.23 30.09
C CYS A 911 -16.15 -12.14 31.23
N VAL A 912 -15.67 -11.91 32.46
CA VAL A 912 -16.06 -12.66 33.66
C VAL A 912 -17.28 -12.00 34.32
N PRO A 913 -18.45 -12.65 34.39
CA PRO A 913 -19.65 -12.03 34.98
C PRO A 913 -19.53 -11.83 36.49
N ASP A 914 -20.02 -10.69 36.98
CA ASP A 914 -20.15 -10.47 38.43
C ASP A 914 -21.24 -11.37 39.05
N SER A 915 -21.19 -11.54 40.37
CA SER A 915 -22.12 -12.38 41.15
C SER A 915 -23.62 -12.10 40.93
N ASN A 916 -23.99 -10.88 40.53
CA ASN A 916 -25.38 -10.47 40.25
C ASN A 916 -25.71 -10.44 38.75
N ASN A 917 -24.74 -10.81 37.90
CA ASN A 917 -24.81 -10.89 36.46
C ASN A 917 -25.12 -9.56 35.73
N ARG A 918 -25.05 -8.40 36.42
CA ARG A 918 -25.37 -7.08 35.85
C ARG A 918 -24.19 -6.36 35.20
N THR A 919 -22.98 -6.72 35.59
CA THR A 919 -21.70 -6.20 35.11
C THR A 919 -20.75 -7.37 34.90
N SER A 920 -19.62 -7.12 34.25
CA SER A 920 -18.53 -8.08 34.08
C SER A 920 -17.20 -7.44 34.44
N THR A 921 -16.23 -8.26 34.83
CA THR A 921 -14.81 -7.92 34.81
C THR A 921 -14.24 -8.33 33.47
N ALA A 922 -13.77 -7.36 32.68
CA ALA A 922 -13.03 -7.63 31.46
C ALA A 922 -11.59 -8.00 31.82
N GLN A 923 -11.12 -9.15 31.34
CA GLN A 923 -9.74 -9.61 31.44
C GLN A 923 -9.13 -9.61 30.04
N THR A 924 -8.05 -8.89 29.83
CA THR A 924 -7.31 -8.83 28.55
C THR A 924 -5.81 -8.86 28.80
N LEU A 925 -5.00 -8.99 27.74
CA LEU A 925 -3.56 -8.82 27.87
C LEU A 925 -3.26 -7.33 28.10
N GLY A 926 -2.71 -7.05 29.27
CA GLY A 926 -2.09 -5.78 29.59
C GLY A 926 -0.70 -5.70 28.97
N ILE A 927 -0.39 -4.56 28.36
CA ILE A 927 0.93 -4.22 27.82
C ILE A 927 1.28 -2.80 28.25
N ARG A 928 2.38 -2.63 28.99
CA ARG A 928 2.87 -1.31 29.41
C ARG A 928 4.38 -1.22 29.30
N PRO A 929 4.95 -0.08 28.86
CA PRO A 929 6.39 0.14 28.95
C PRO A 929 6.86 0.00 30.41
N LEU A 930 8.05 -0.58 30.60
CA LEU A 930 8.60 -0.84 31.94
C LEU A 930 8.76 0.47 32.75
N PRO A 931 8.07 0.63 33.90
CA PRO A 931 8.10 1.89 34.66
C PRO A 931 9.50 2.30 35.14
N ASP A 932 10.31 1.33 35.56
CA ASP A 932 11.70 1.50 35.97
C ASP A 932 12.61 1.96 34.82
N VAL A 933 12.41 1.41 33.61
CA VAL A 933 13.12 1.86 32.40
C VAL A 933 12.70 3.27 32.02
N LEU A 934 11.42 3.61 32.12
CA LEU A 934 10.95 4.98 31.86
C LEU A 934 11.53 5.99 32.85
N ASP A 935 11.65 5.63 34.12
CA ASP A 935 12.26 6.51 35.12
C ASP A 935 13.73 6.81 34.81
N LEU A 936 14.48 5.82 34.30
CA LEU A 936 15.84 6.01 33.79
C LEU A 936 15.85 6.85 32.52
N MET A 937 14.93 6.59 31.59
CA MET A 937 14.77 7.33 30.34
C MET A 937 14.47 8.82 30.56
N ARG A 938 13.71 9.16 31.60
CA ARG A 938 13.38 10.53 32.00
C ARG A 938 14.54 11.27 32.69
N ASN A 939 15.65 10.58 33.00
CA ASN A 939 16.75 11.18 33.74
C ASN A 939 17.39 12.33 32.95
N GLY A 940 17.41 13.53 33.53
CA GLY A 940 17.90 14.74 32.88
C GLY A 940 16.92 15.41 31.91
N SER A 941 15.71 14.85 31.73
CA SER A 941 14.68 15.45 30.88
C SER A 941 14.04 16.67 31.52
N ASP A 942 13.64 17.63 30.68
CA ASP A 942 12.85 18.78 31.09
C ASP A 942 11.37 18.36 31.24
N TYR A 943 10.87 18.39 32.48
CA TYR A 943 9.46 18.11 32.77
C TYR A 943 8.58 19.32 32.50
N LEU A 944 7.55 19.15 31.68
CA LEU A 944 6.60 20.17 31.28
C LEU A 944 5.17 19.67 31.50
N THR A 945 4.33 20.48 32.14
CA THR A 945 2.87 20.28 32.10
C THR A 945 2.28 21.24 31.08
N LEU A 946 1.72 20.69 30.01
CA LEU A 946 1.11 21.46 28.94
C LEU A 946 -0.35 21.77 29.25
N ARG A 947 -0.87 22.82 28.61
CA ARG A 947 -2.26 23.25 28.81
C ARG A 947 -3.22 22.27 28.16
N GLY A 948 -3.77 21.36 28.96
CA GLY A 948 -4.97 20.58 28.64
C GLY A 948 -6.27 21.39 28.69
N GLY A 949 -7.38 20.73 28.94
CA GLY A 949 -8.73 21.29 29.04
C GLY A 949 -9.59 21.03 27.79
N ARG A 950 -10.71 21.74 27.70
CA ARG A 950 -11.67 21.59 26.60
C ARG A 950 -11.09 22.14 25.29
N ILE A 951 -11.06 21.30 24.26
CA ILE A 951 -10.91 21.66 22.85
C ILE A 951 -12.31 21.72 22.26
N GLN A 952 -12.63 22.80 21.56
CA GLN A 952 -13.95 22.93 20.95
C GLN A 952 -14.03 22.01 19.73
N ALA A 953 -15.25 21.68 19.32
CA ALA A 953 -15.49 20.99 18.07
C ALA A 953 -14.79 21.68 16.89
N SER A 954 -14.24 20.87 15.97
CA SER A 954 -13.53 21.29 14.77
C SER A 954 -12.45 22.34 15.07
N SER A 955 -11.67 22.13 16.13
CA SER A 955 -10.63 23.07 16.53
C SER A 955 -9.36 22.38 17.00
N THR A 956 -8.25 23.10 16.82
CA THR A 956 -6.91 22.66 17.23
C THR A 956 -6.28 23.69 18.14
N ARG A 957 -5.55 23.20 19.14
CA ARG A 957 -4.75 24.05 20.01
C ARG A 957 -3.32 23.53 20.05
N ARG A 958 -2.41 24.33 19.51
CA ARG A 958 -0.97 24.15 19.70
C ARG A 958 -0.61 24.35 21.17
N VAL A 959 -0.16 23.27 21.79
CA VAL A 959 0.23 23.24 23.22
C VAL A 959 1.73 23.40 23.40
N SER A 960 2.52 23.12 22.36
CA SER A 960 3.94 23.45 22.27
C SER A 960 4.34 23.70 20.82
N SER A 961 5.23 24.66 20.57
CA SER A 961 5.79 24.95 19.25
C SER A 961 7.21 24.40 19.05
N ASN A 962 7.82 23.82 20.09
CA ASN A 962 9.17 23.28 20.04
C ASN A 962 9.35 22.19 21.09
N MET A 963 8.93 20.96 20.76
CA MET A 963 9.13 19.79 21.60
C MET A 963 10.45 19.07 21.33
N GLY A 964 11.10 19.34 20.19
CA GLY A 964 12.16 18.49 19.67
C GLY A 964 11.61 17.17 19.11
N ASN A 965 12.50 16.19 18.96
CA ASN A 965 12.22 14.85 18.42
C ASN A 965 12.57 13.71 19.41
N SER A 966 12.72 14.04 20.69
CA SER A 966 13.02 13.08 21.76
C SER A 966 12.26 13.49 23.01
N TYR A 967 11.12 12.85 23.26
CA TYR A 967 10.29 13.09 24.44
C TYR A 967 9.29 11.96 24.70
N GLU A 968 8.90 11.84 25.96
CA GLU A 968 7.74 11.08 26.40
C GLU A 968 6.58 12.05 26.65
N LEU A 969 5.38 11.72 26.21
CA LEU A 969 4.15 12.48 26.41
C LEU A 969 3.06 11.58 27.00
N THR A 970 2.43 12.03 28.07
CA THR A 970 1.20 11.43 28.62
C THR A 970 0.05 12.41 28.46
N ALA A 971 -1.16 11.90 28.18
CA ALA A 971 -2.37 12.72 28.09
C ALA A 971 -3.63 11.89 28.31
N THR A 972 -4.55 12.36 29.15
CA THR A 972 -5.84 11.71 29.38
C THR A 972 -6.97 12.43 28.64
N LEU A 973 -7.66 11.72 27.75
CA LEU A 973 -8.92 12.14 27.13
C LEU A 973 -10.10 11.75 28.04
N LYS A 974 -10.69 12.75 28.70
CA LYS A 974 -11.75 12.58 29.72
C LYS A 974 -13.14 12.51 29.12
N LYS A 975 -13.37 13.25 28.04
CA LYS A 975 -14.66 13.37 27.33
C LYS A 975 -14.40 13.66 25.86
N TRP A 976 -15.23 13.10 25.00
CA TRP A 976 -15.21 13.33 23.56
C TRP A 976 -16.64 13.23 23.04
N SER A 977 -16.85 13.71 21.81
CA SER A 977 -18.14 13.59 21.10
C SER A 977 -17.97 13.34 19.59
N GLY A 978 -16.74 13.06 19.16
CA GLY A 978 -16.31 12.79 17.78
C GLY A 978 -14.81 12.46 17.76
N LYS A 979 -14.23 12.34 16.57
CA LYS A 979 -12.78 12.12 16.38
C LYS A 979 -11.97 13.19 17.10
N THR A 980 -10.86 12.81 17.71
CA THR A 980 -10.01 13.71 18.50
C THR A 980 -8.64 13.08 18.70
N GLY A 981 -7.62 13.88 18.98
CA GLY A 981 -6.29 13.33 19.18
C GLY A 981 -5.20 14.35 19.46
N ILE A 982 -3.97 13.89 19.22
CA ILE A 982 -2.71 14.57 19.49
C ILE A 982 -1.95 14.65 18.17
N ILE A 983 -1.38 15.81 17.87
CA ILE A 983 -0.51 16.03 16.70
C ILE A 983 0.92 16.15 17.21
N VAL A 984 1.85 15.46 16.58
CA VAL A 984 3.28 15.49 16.88
C VAL A 984 4.09 15.83 15.62
N GLY A 985 5.35 16.22 15.79
CA GLY A 985 6.23 16.54 14.66
C GLY A 985 5.74 17.74 13.83
N GLN A 986 4.92 18.63 14.41
CA GLN A 986 4.21 19.65 13.65
C GLN A 986 5.09 20.87 13.34
N SER A 987 5.30 21.19 12.08
CA SER A 987 6.04 22.39 11.64
C SER A 987 5.27 23.68 12.01
N PRO A 988 5.92 24.85 12.05
CA PRO A 988 5.25 26.11 12.39
C PRO A 988 4.16 26.55 11.40
N ASP A 989 4.29 26.12 10.15
CA ASP A 989 3.41 26.38 9.01
C ASP A 989 2.46 25.21 8.68
N ASP A 990 2.52 24.13 9.48
CA ASP A 990 1.69 22.93 9.32
C ASP A 990 1.90 22.16 8.00
N GLU A 991 3.05 22.32 7.33
CA GLU A 991 3.44 21.52 6.15
C GLU A 991 3.87 20.09 6.51
N GLU A 992 4.48 19.89 7.68
CA GLU A 992 4.81 18.56 8.21
C GLU A 992 4.14 18.35 9.56
N TYR A 993 3.49 17.21 9.75
CA TYR A 993 2.90 16.78 11.02
C TYR A 993 2.48 15.30 10.98
N THR A 994 2.29 14.71 12.16
CA THR A 994 1.76 13.36 12.32
C THR A 994 0.57 13.41 13.27
N VAL A 995 -0.55 12.78 12.89
CA VAL A 995 -1.80 12.80 13.66
C VAL A 995 -2.00 11.46 14.36
N ILE A 996 -2.03 11.47 15.70
CA ILE A 996 -2.42 10.33 16.53
C ILE A 996 -3.86 10.57 16.97
N TYR A 997 -4.80 9.72 16.56
CA TYR A 997 -6.23 9.96 16.76
C TYR A 997 -6.94 8.78 17.40
N PHE A 998 -8.05 9.09 18.06
CA PHE A 998 -9.10 8.14 18.40
C PHE A 998 -10.39 8.53 17.66
N ASP A 999 -10.94 7.59 16.92
CA ASP A 999 -12.22 7.72 16.22
C ASP A 999 -13.29 6.83 16.91
N PRO A 1000 -14.26 7.44 17.61
CA PRO A 1000 -15.32 6.69 18.27
C PRO A 1000 -16.39 6.14 17.31
N SER A 1001 -16.37 6.50 16.01
CA SER A 1001 -17.38 6.03 15.04
C SER A 1001 -17.16 4.57 14.62
N ASN A 1002 -15.90 4.11 14.65
CA ASN A 1002 -15.47 2.77 14.29
C ASN A 1002 -14.60 2.11 15.38
N ASN A 1003 -14.43 2.75 16.54
CA ASN A 1003 -13.60 2.27 17.65
C ASN A 1003 -12.15 2.04 17.21
N THR A 1004 -11.52 3.06 16.65
CA THR A 1004 -10.16 2.95 16.09
C THR A 1004 -9.22 3.95 16.73
N ILE A 1005 -8.00 3.50 17.07
CA ILE A 1005 -6.86 4.38 17.30
C ILE A 1005 -5.97 4.30 16.07
N GLY A 1006 -5.53 5.44 15.54
CA GLY A 1006 -4.67 5.48 14.36
C GLY A 1006 -3.58 6.52 14.42
N VAL A 1007 -2.57 6.33 13.58
CA VAL A 1007 -1.46 7.25 13.32
C VAL A 1007 -1.49 7.58 11.83
N ASN A 1008 -2.05 8.74 11.47
CA ASN A 1008 -1.99 9.25 10.10
C ASN A 1008 -0.62 9.90 9.87
N ARG A 1009 0.07 9.43 8.83
CA ARG A 1009 1.44 9.82 8.48
C ARG A 1009 1.56 10.51 7.13
N GLU A 1010 0.44 10.83 6.49
CA GLU A 1010 0.40 11.46 5.16
C GLU A 1010 1.32 12.68 5.05
N HIS A 1011 1.30 13.52 6.08
CA HIS A 1011 2.11 14.74 6.17
C HIS A 1011 3.35 14.60 7.08
N SER A 1012 3.77 13.39 7.44
CA SER A 1012 4.90 13.23 8.39
C SER A 1012 6.27 13.59 7.81
N SER A 1013 6.38 13.69 6.48
CA SER A 1013 7.59 14.12 5.79
C SER A 1013 7.26 14.77 4.45
N LEU A 1014 8.04 15.77 4.04
CA LEU A 1014 8.04 16.30 2.67
C LEU A 1014 8.83 15.42 1.67
N LEU A 1015 9.47 14.36 2.15
CA LEU A 1015 10.29 13.45 1.34
C LEU A 1015 9.49 12.22 0.94
N SER A 1016 9.40 11.95 -0.36
CA SER A 1016 8.66 10.80 -0.92
C SER A 1016 9.38 9.46 -0.78
N GLN A 1017 10.61 9.45 -0.26
CA GLN A 1017 11.37 8.23 0.02
C GLN A 1017 10.87 7.46 1.25
N PHE A 1018 9.89 8.02 1.97
CA PHE A 1018 9.26 7.41 3.14
C PHE A 1018 7.80 7.12 2.84
N ARG A 1019 7.32 5.93 3.22
CA ARG A 1019 5.90 5.60 3.12
C ARG A 1019 5.11 6.45 4.10
N ASN A 1020 3.91 6.85 3.69
CA ASN A 1020 3.04 7.73 4.46
C ASN A 1020 1.70 7.07 4.84
N LEU A 1021 1.58 5.75 4.67
CA LEU A 1021 0.38 4.98 4.99
C LEU A 1021 -0.02 5.11 6.48
N THR A 1022 -1.33 5.15 6.73
CA THR A 1022 -1.89 5.18 8.08
C THR A 1022 -1.77 3.80 8.73
N PHE A 1023 -1.29 3.78 9.98
CA PHE A 1023 -1.41 2.60 10.85
C PHE A 1023 -2.64 2.78 11.73
N GLN A 1024 -3.43 1.72 11.90
CA GLN A 1024 -4.63 1.77 12.72
C GLN A 1024 -4.90 0.44 13.42
N GLY A 1025 -5.53 0.53 14.58
CA GLY A 1025 -5.90 -0.64 15.36
C GLY A 1025 -7.20 -0.44 16.11
N HIS A 1026 -7.90 -1.55 16.33
CA HIS A 1026 -9.16 -1.54 17.04
C HIS A 1026 -8.96 -1.22 18.53
N PHE A 1027 -9.80 -0.32 19.04
CA PHE A 1027 -9.90 0.05 20.44
C PHE A 1027 -11.31 0.50 20.79
N GLU A 1028 -12.09 -0.38 21.42
CA GLU A 1028 -13.38 -0.02 22.00
C GLU A 1028 -13.23 0.38 23.48
N PRO A 1029 -13.53 1.63 23.87
CA PRO A 1029 -13.55 2.04 25.26
C PRO A 1029 -14.66 1.31 26.04
N TYR A 1030 -14.36 0.89 27.27
CA TYR A 1030 -15.39 0.27 28.10
C TYR A 1030 -16.48 1.28 28.52
N THR A 1031 -17.73 0.84 28.52
CA THR A 1031 -18.83 1.48 29.24
C THR A 1031 -18.83 0.90 30.66
N LEU A 1032 -18.53 1.74 31.65
CA LEU A 1032 -18.35 1.35 33.05
C LEU A 1032 -19.55 1.78 33.90
N GLN A 1033 -19.83 1.04 34.96
CA GLN A 1033 -20.80 1.44 35.98
C GLN A 1033 -20.36 2.74 36.69
N GLY A 1034 -21.34 3.60 37.00
CA GLY A 1034 -21.15 4.90 37.62
C GLY A 1034 -20.58 4.82 39.03
N ARG A 1035 -19.59 5.68 39.34
CA ARG A 1035 -18.96 5.74 40.68
C ARG A 1035 -19.98 6.23 41.72
N GLY A 1036 -20.34 5.37 42.66
CA GLY A 1036 -21.24 5.70 43.79
C GLY A 1036 -22.75 5.74 43.45
N ASN A 1037 -23.13 5.70 42.18
CA ASN A 1037 -24.52 5.52 41.74
C ASN A 1037 -24.59 4.47 40.63
N THR A 1038 -24.94 3.24 41.02
CA THR A 1038 -24.98 2.07 40.13
C THR A 1038 -26.05 2.15 39.03
N SER A 1039 -26.92 3.16 39.07
CA SER A 1039 -27.95 3.41 38.05
C SER A 1039 -27.46 4.29 36.89
N GLN A 1040 -26.22 4.78 36.93
CA GLN A 1040 -25.60 5.56 35.85
C GLN A 1040 -24.45 4.77 35.22
N SER A 1041 -24.13 5.07 33.96
CA SER A 1041 -22.92 4.61 33.28
C SER A 1041 -21.96 5.77 33.03
N ARG A 1042 -20.70 5.46 32.76
CA ARG A 1042 -19.66 6.37 32.31
C ARG A 1042 -18.79 5.66 31.27
N ASN A 1043 -18.18 6.41 30.36
CA ASN A 1043 -17.15 5.82 29.51
C ASN A 1043 -15.83 5.71 30.29
N GLU A 1044 -15.04 4.71 29.93
CA GLU A 1044 -13.62 4.63 30.24
C GLU A 1044 -12.92 5.89 29.74
N GLU A 1045 -11.99 6.44 30.52
CA GLU A 1045 -11.18 7.56 30.03
C GLU A 1045 -10.00 6.97 29.24
N LEU A 1046 -9.51 7.67 28.21
CA LEU A 1046 -8.39 7.17 27.41
C LEU A 1046 -7.10 7.84 27.86
N ASP A 1047 -6.20 7.07 28.45
CA ASP A 1047 -4.87 7.46 28.88
C ASP A 1047 -3.87 7.11 27.77
N PHE A 1048 -3.48 8.12 27.01
CA PHE A 1048 -2.43 8.04 25.99
C PHE A 1048 -1.07 8.16 26.65
N HIS A 1049 -0.17 7.25 26.27
CA HIS A 1049 1.25 7.30 26.58
C HIS A 1049 2.01 7.19 25.26
N ILE A 1050 2.74 8.24 24.91
CA ILE A 1050 3.40 8.39 23.62
C ILE A 1050 4.89 8.60 23.86
N VAL A 1051 5.73 7.88 23.13
CA VAL A 1051 7.19 8.10 23.10
C VAL A 1051 7.59 8.41 21.68
N LEU A 1052 8.21 9.58 21.45
CA LEU A 1052 8.86 9.92 20.20
C LEU A 1052 10.37 10.01 20.44
N ASP A 1053 11.16 9.19 19.75
CA ASP A 1053 12.62 9.21 19.83
C ASP A 1053 13.25 9.06 18.43
N GLY A 1054 13.79 10.16 17.90
CA GLY A 1054 14.26 10.22 16.52
C GLY A 1054 13.09 10.08 15.55
N SER A 1055 13.05 8.97 14.81
CA SER A 1055 11.92 8.58 13.97
C SER A 1055 10.92 7.64 14.62
N LEU A 1056 11.26 7.00 15.74
CA LEU A 1056 10.41 5.98 16.35
C LEU A 1056 9.29 6.63 17.16
N LEU A 1057 8.06 6.37 16.77
CA LEU A 1057 6.85 6.79 17.48
C LEU A 1057 6.14 5.58 18.05
N GLN A 1058 6.01 5.49 19.37
CA GLN A 1058 5.26 4.44 20.04
C GLN A 1058 4.07 5.03 20.79
N VAL A 1059 2.90 4.39 20.68
CA VAL A 1059 1.64 4.83 21.28
C VAL A 1059 1.04 3.67 22.08
N TRP A 1060 0.87 3.86 23.39
CA TRP A 1060 0.08 2.98 24.24
C TRP A 1060 -1.18 3.68 24.72
N VAL A 1061 -2.29 2.95 24.78
CA VAL A 1061 -3.55 3.46 25.33
C VAL A 1061 -4.12 2.49 26.36
N ASN A 1062 -4.39 3.01 27.56
CA ASN A 1062 -4.94 2.26 28.70
C ASN A 1062 -4.18 0.97 29.06
N GLU A 1063 -2.91 0.85 28.69
CA GLU A 1063 -2.09 -0.35 28.87
C GLU A 1063 -2.72 -1.64 28.29
N ARG A 1064 -3.56 -1.53 27.26
CA ARG A 1064 -4.17 -2.68 26.55
C ARG A 1064 -4.17 -2.51 25.03
N PHE A 1065 -3.40 -1.55 24.57
CA PHE A 1065 -3.22 -1.18 23.17
C PHE A 1065 -1.79 -0.67 23.01
N ALA A 1066 -1.13 -1.09 21.94
CA ALA A 1066 0.17 -0.60 21.52
C ALA A 1066 0.19 -0.46 19.99
N LEU A 1067 0.82 0.59 19.49
CA LEU A 1067 1.02 0.84 18.06
C LEU A 1067 2.35 1.57 17.87
N THR A 1068 3.26 0.96 17.11
CA THR A 1068 4.53 1.58 16.70
C THR A 1068 4.48 2.09 15.27
N ALA A 1069 5.03 3.27 15.01
CA ALA A 1069 5.18 3.85 13.69
C ALA A 1069 6.55 4.52 13.52
N ARG A 1070 6.88 4.86 12.26
CA ARG A 1070 8.04 5.69 11.91
C ARG A 1070 7.61 7.02 11.32
N ILE A 1071 8.27 8.11 11.74
CA ILE A 1071 8.11 9.44 11.16
C ILE A 1071 9.47 10.03 10.81
N TYR A 1072 9.61 10.66 9.64
CA TYR A 1072 10.87 11.21 9.16
C TYR A 1072 10.75 12.67 8.71
N PRO A 1073 10.39 13.62 9.61
CA PRO A 1073 10.28 15.02 9.22
C PRO A 1073 11.57 15.54 8.59
N SER A 1074 11.43 16.09 7.39
CA SER A 1074 12.53 16.63 6.59
C SER A 1074 13.03 17.96 7.15
N ARG A 1075 12.22 18.67 7.93
CA ARG A 1075 12.57 19.95 8.55
C ARG A 1075 12.92 19.77 10.03
N ASN A 1076 13.95 20.49 10.49
CA ASN A 1076 14.38 20.48 11.89
C ASN A 1076 13.41 21.21 12.83
N ASP A 1077 12.52 22.06 12.29
CA ASP A 1077 11.53 22.82 13.06
C ASP A 1077 10.18 22.09 13.21
N SER A 1078 10.00 20.95 12.54
CA SER A 1078 8.86 20.02 12.64
C SER A 1078 8.83 19.30 13.99
N THR A 1079 8.48 20.07 15.03
CA THR A 1079 8.64 19.66 16.43
C THR A 1079 7.47 20.07 17.33
N GLY A 1080 6.43 20.67 16.77
CA GLY A 1080 5.25 21.12 17.50
C GLY A 1080 4.40 19.97 18.01
N VAL A 1081 3.62 20.27 19.06
CA VAL A 1081 2.59 19.38 19.60
C VAL A 1081 1.28 20.15 19.72
N SER A 1082 0.19 19.55 19.23
CA SER A 1082 -1.17 20.09 19.32
C SER A 1082 -2.17 19.06 19.84
N LEU A 1083 -3.29 19.56 20.34
CA LEU A 1083 -4.49 18.76 20.66
C LEU A 1083 -5.62 19.23 19.75
N PHE A 1084 -6.41 18.31 19.20
CA PHE A 1084 -7.52 18.64 18.30
C PHE A 1084 -8.81 17.89 18.68
N ALA A 1085 -9.95 18.39 18.25
CA ALA A 1085 -11.25 17.72 18.33
C ALA A 1085 -12.08 18.03 17.09
N GLY A 1086 -12.76 17.03 16.55
CA GLY A 1086 -13.18 17.00 15.14
C GLY A 1086 -12.04 16.50 14.25
N ASP A 1087 -12.09 16.82 12.97
CA ASP A 1087 -10.95 16.65 12.08
C ASP A 1087 -9.94 17.79 12.27
N PHE A 1088 -8.65 17.48 12.15
CA PHE A 1088 -7.63 18.52 12.18
C PHE A 1088 -7.75 19.36 10.91
N ALA A 1089 -7.82 20.69 11.02
CA ALA A 1089 -8.14 21.59 9.90
C ALA A 1089 -7.18 21.56 8.69
N ASN A 1090 -6.06 20.83 8.77
CA ASN A 1090 -5.18 20.54 7.64
C ASN A 1090 -5.09 19.03 7.30
N ASP A 1091 -5.73 18.17 8.10
CA ASP A 1091 -6.16 16.79 7.77
C ASP A 1091 -7.41 16.83 6.87
N LEU A 1092 -7.77 18.04 6.40
CA LEU A 1092 -8.40 18.20 5.12
C LEU A 1092 -7.39 17.64 4.10
N ASP A 1093 -7.70 16.46 3.54
CA ASP A 1093 -7.65 16.29 2.09
C ASP A 1093 -7.80 17.68 1.45
N GLU A 1094 -7.08 18.06 0.39
CA GLU A 1094 -7.39 19.33 -0.32
C GLU A 1094 -8.83 19.36 -0.92
N ASP A 1095 -9.74 18.51 -0.44
CA ASP A 1095 -11.17 18.69 -0.25
C ASP A 1095 -11.52 19.89 0.66
N GLU A 1096 -11.17 21.10 0.21
CA GLU A 1096 -12.07 22.25 0.44
C GLU A 1096 -13.38 22.01 -0.34
N ASP A 1097 -14.29 21.20 0.22
CA ASP A 1097 -15.75 21.30 0.10
C ASP A 1097 -16.49 20.22 0.94
N ASP A 1098 -15.90 19.74 2.05
CA ASP A 1098 -16.48 18.69 2.90
C ASP A 1098 -17.45 19.22 3.98
N ASP A 1099 -18.45 20.02 3.58
CA ASP A 1099 -19.56 20.41 4.48
C ASP A 1099 -20.80 19.48 4.31
N GLU A 1100 -20.70 18.42 3.51
CA GLU A 1100 -21.79 17.44 3.30
C GLU A 1100 -21.40 15.94 3.35
N ARG A 1101 -20.31 15.55 4.04
CA ARG A 1101 -20.22 14.17 4.57
C ARG A 1101 -21.19 14.02 5.76
N CYS A 1102 -22.31 13.35 5.51
CA CYS A 1102 -23.07 12.55 6.49
C CYS A 1102 -23.00 13.03 7.95
N GLY A 1103 -23.53 14.22 8.26
CA GLY A 1103 -23.68 14.66 9.64
C GLY A 1103 -22.39 14.62 10.46
N ALA A 1104 -21.35 15.37 10.05
CA ALA A 1104 -20.25 15.71 10.92
C ALA A 1104 -20.77 16.49 12.16
N THR A 1105 -21.16 15.77 13.21
CA THR A 1105 -21.40 16.37 14.52
C THR A 1105 -20.04 16.66 15.14
N GLY A 1106 -19.45 17.82 14.82
CA GLY A 1106 -18.22 18.28 15.45
C GLY A 1106 -18.31 18.12 16.97
N GLY A 1107 -17.54 17.20 17.51
CA GLY A 1107 -17.53 16.87 18.93
C GLY A 1107 -16.43 17.60 19.67
N ALA A 1108 -16.74 18.22 20.81
CA ALA A 1108 -15.70 18.76 21.69
C ALA A 1108 -14.98 17.62 22.43
N ALA A 1109 -13.70 17.85 22.74
CA ALA A 1109 -12.89 16.96 23.57
C ALA A 1109 -12.42 17.65 24.85
N VAL A 1110 -12.19 16.90 25.92
CA VAL A 1110 -11.63 17.42 27.18
C VAL A 1110 -10.40 16.60 27.54
N TRP A 1111 -9.25 17.25 27.47
CA TRP A 1111 -7.96 16.67 27.81
C TRP A 1111 -7.53 17.07 29.22
N SER A 1112 -6.77 16.22 29.89
CA SER A 1112 -6.12 16.52 31.17
C SER A 1112 -4.80 15.76 31.29
N ALA A 1113 -4.02 16.04 32.34
CA ALA A 1113 -2.75 15.36 32.59
C ALA A 1113 -1.82 15.32 31.37
N VAL A 1114 -1.75 16.43 30.61
CA VAL A 1114 -0.86 16.53 29.45
C VAL A 1114 0.54 16.86 29.95
N ASN A 1115 1.34 15.83 30.19
CA ASN A 1115 2.68 15.96 30.76
C ASN A 1115 3.73 15.45 29.76
N VAL A 1116 4.88 16.09 29.74
CA VAL A 1116 5.97 15.78 28.82
C VAL A 1116 7.31 15.76 29.54
N TRP A 1117 8.14 14.79 29.20
CA TRP A 1117 9.56 14.73 29.56
C TRP A 1117 10.37 14.89 28.28
N LYS A 1118 10.94 16.09 28.10
CA LYS A 1118 11.66 16.47 26.88
C LYS A 1118 13.16 16.23 27.03
N GLY A 1119 13.79 15.66 26.01
CA GLY A 1119 15.22 15.34 26.00
C GLY A 1119 15.48 14.09 26.82
N LEU A 1120 15.09 12.94 26.28
CA LEU A 1120 15.24 11.65 26.94
C LEU A 1120 16.71 11.25 27.04
N ALA A 1121 17.03 10.45 28.05
CA ALA A 1121 18.38 9.98 28.33
C ALA A 1121 18.94 9.09 27.20
N ASN A 1122 20.26 9.01 27.09
CA ASN A 1122 20.93 8.18 26.09
C ASN A 1122 21.05 6.74 26.59
N ALA A 1123 20.47 5.78 25.87
CA ALA A 1123 20.54 4.35 26.17
C ALA A 1123 21.94 3.75 25.93
N TRP A 1124 22.79 4.44 25.13
CA TRP A 1124 24.12 3.96 24.75
C TRP A 1124 25.23 4.94 25.14
N PRO A 1125 25.57 5.04 26.44
CA PRO A 1125 26.50 6.05 26.93
C PRO A 1125 27.94 5.88 26.40
N GLU A 1126 28.33 4.66 26.00
CA GLU A 1126 29.67 4.36 25.49
C GLU A 1126 29.82 4.58 23.97
N ARG A 1127 28.70 4.61 23.22
CA ARG A 1127 28.74 4.86 21.78
C ARG A 1127 28.90 6.35 21.48
N PRO A 1128 29.68 6.75 20.47
CA PRO A 1128 29.61 8.11 19.95
C PRO A 1128 28.25 8.36 19.29
N ALA A 1129 27.87 9.64 19.13
CA ALA A 1129 26.62 9.99 18.45
C ALA A 1129 26.54 9.44 17.01
N ASN A 1130 27.67 9.33 16.32
CA ASN A 1130 27.79 8.65 15.04
C ASN A 1130 28.73 7.43 15.19
N SER A 1131 28.11 6.27 15.33
CA SER A 1131 28.77 4.95 15.37
C SER A 1131 28.72 4.23 14.02
N SER A 1132 28.50 4.94 12.90
CA SER A 1132 28.46 4.30 11.57
C SER A 1132 29.76 3.60 11.20
N THR A 1133 29.63 2.52 10.42
CA THR A 1133 30.76 1.82 9.80
C THR A 1133 30.75 2.00 8.28
N THR A 1134 31.85 1.64 7.62
CA THR A 1134 31.90 1.64 6.15
C THR A 1134 31.02 0.51 5.61
N LEU A 1135 29.99 0.88 4.84
CA LEU A 1135 29.13 -0.10 4.18
C LEU A 1135 29.88 -0.89 3.11
N ARG A 1136 29.57 -2.18 2.99
CA ARG A 1136 30.19 -3.13 2.06
C ARG A 1136 29.17 -3.58 1.01
N PHE A 1137 29.68 -4.24 -0.02
CA PHE A 1137 28.88 -4.95 -1.00
C PHE A 1137 29.51 -6.31 -1.23
N ASP A 1138 28.75 -7.37 -0.97
CA ASP A 1138 29.23 -8.74 -1.13
C ASP A 1138 29.28 -9.16 -2.61
N THR A 1139 30.28 -9.97 -2.94
CA THR A 1139 30.45 -10.53 -4.28
C THR A 1139 29.43 -11.62 -4.59
N ALA A 1140 29.20 -11.88 -5.88
CA ALA A 1140 28.35 -12.99 -6.33
C ALA A 1140 28.79 -14.34 -5.73
N GLU A 1141 30.09 -14.57 -5.53
CA GLU A 1141 30.57 -15.81 -4.91
C GLU A 1141 30.16 -15.94 -3.44
N GLN A 1142 30.16 -14.83 -2.69
CA GLN A 1142 29.76 -14.82 -1.28
C GLN A 1142 28.25 -15.02 -1.10
N THR A 1143 27.44 -14.54 -2.05
CA THR A 1143 25.98 -14.53 -1.98
C THR A 1143 25.31 -15.67 -2.76
N ASN A 1144 26.10 -16.60 -3.30
CA ASN A 1144 25.66 -17.64 -4.24
C ASN A 1144 24.87 -17.03 -5.43
N ASN A 1145 25.53 -16.14 -6.15
CA ASN A 1145 24.98 -15.35 -7.25
C ASN A 1145 23.73 -14.56 -6.85
N TYR A 1146 23.78 -13.92 -5.68
CA TYR A 1146 22.71 -13.12 -5.06
C TYR A 1146 21.43 -13.92 -4.75
N THR A 1147 21.56 -15.24 -4.66
CA THR A 1147 20.45 -16.13 -4.31
C THR A 1147 20.20 -16.14 -2.81
N TRP A 1148 21.27 -16.06 -2.00
CA TRP A 1148 21.13 -16.09 -0.54
C TRP A 1148 20.74 -14.73 0.05
N TRP A 1149 21.30 -13.64 -0.47
CA TRP A 1149 20.95 -12.26 -0.12
C TRP A 1149 21.39 -11.28 -1.22
N SER A 1150 20.88 -10.05 -1.16
CA SER A 1150 21.07 -9.00 -2.17
C SER A 1150 22.51 -8.48 -2.27
N GLY A 1151 23.26 -8.57 -1.17
CA GLY A 1151 24.66 -8.17 -1.04
C GLY A 1151 24.88 -6.77 -0.45
N TYR A 1152 23.82 -6.03 -0.09
CA TYR A 1152 23.88 -4.62 0.36
C TYR A 1152 23.75 -4.43 1.87
#